data_AF-A0A2A3Z6Y4-F1
#
_entry.id   AF-A0A2A3Z6Y4-F1
#
_cell.length_a   1.000
_cell.length_b   1.000
_cell.length_c   1.000
_cell.angle_alpha   90.00
_cell.angle_beta   90.00
_cell.angle_gamma   90.00
#
_symmetry.space_group_name_H-M   'P 1'
#
loop_
_entity.id
_entity.type
_entity.pdbx_description
1 polymer ?
#
loop_
_entity_poly.entity_id
_entity_poly.type
_entity_poly.pdbx_seq_one_letter_code
_entity_poly.pdbx_strand_id
1 'polypeptide(L)'
;MAGIQSRHKRLTSWLLDGLVDGAGTHQGPHAAHAAKKHPWWRVMCLSGVDYFSTLGYQPAIAALAAGLLSPLATIVLVLLTLFGALPVYRRVARESFNGSGSIAMLEHLLPWWAGKVFVLVLLGFAATDFMLTMTLSAADAAAHAIENPFAPDWLEGGRILLTLSLIAMLAVVFLKGFHEAIGIAVVLVAAYLALNLIVIAVSLVHISQNSIVITNWWTALTAQHGNPIVMVGIALLVFPKLALGLSGFETGVAVMPQIAGAHSDTPERPARRIRDGIRLLTTAAGVMSIFLIASSIVTTFLIPQEEFMTGGAANGRALAFLAHEYLGEGFGTVYDIVTICILWFAGASAMAGLLNLVPRYLPRYGMAPQWARAVRPLVLVFTGIAFVITIAFEADVDAQGGAYATGVLVLITSASVAVTISAMKRRQRTAIFGFAVITLVFVYTTILNIIERPEGIRVAGLFILGILLLSAVSRIFRSFQIRATKVTFDAKALEFIQNDARNGTVRIVAHESHGGGRHEYQDKNAAERRFSHIPRVSRIIFLQVHPTDSSEFEEDLLVEGRKRYGYRVLSVKSANVPNTIAAILLQVRDQTTVVPNAYFEWTEGNPISSMLKFLLFGTGAVATLTREVLRKAEPNEKQRPLIHVS
;
A
#
# COMPACT_ATOMS: atom_id res chain seq x y z
N MET A 1 22.45 -27.12 23.53
CA MET A 1 22.52 -26.39 22.24
C MET A 1 21.53 -26.91 21.18
N ALA A 2 21.29 -28.23 21.04
CA ALA A 2 20.37 -28.78 20.02
C ALA A 2 18.87 -28.35 20.16
N GLY A 3 18.36 -28.18 21.40
CA GLY A 3 16.98 -27.74 21.63
C GLY A 3 16.69 -26.27 21.29
N ILE A 4 17.72 -25.41 21.31
CA ILE A 4 17.61 -24.00 20.89
C ILE A 4 17.57 -23.92 19.36
N GLN A 5 18.40 -24.71 18.66
CA GLN A 5 18.39 -24.78 17.20
C GLN A 5 17.09 -25.36 16.61
N SER A 6 16.45 -26.35 17.27
CA SER A 6 15.18 -26.90 16.80
C SER A 6 14.00 -25.94 17.02
N ARG A 7 13.99 -25.20 18.14
CA ARG A 7 13.04 -24.11 18.38
C ARG A 7 13.23 -22.96 17.40
N HIS A 8 14.46 -22.55 17.12
CA HIS A 8 14.74 -21.55 16.08
C HIS A 8 14.22 -22.00 14.72
N LYS A 9 14.48 -23.23 14.28
CA LYS A 9 13.95 -23.73 13.00
C LYS A 9 12.42 -23.76 12.96
N ARG A 10 11.74 -24.16 14.03
CA ARG A 10 10.27 -24.13 14.12
C ARG A 10 9.70 -22.72 14.17
N LEU A 11 10.35 -21.79 14.86
CA LEU A 11 9.89 -20.41 14.97
C LEU A 11 10.12 -19.65 13.66
N THR A 12 11.28 -19.87 13.01
CA THR A 12 11.58 -19.34 11.68
C THR A 12 10.67 -19.95 10.62
N SER A 13 10.39 -21.26 10.67
CA SER A 13 9.43 -21.88 9.73
C SER A 13 8.02 -21.33 9.95
N TRP A 14 7.58 -21.18 11.20
CA TRP A 14 6.28 -20.59 11.53
C TRP A 14 6.19 -19.11 11.11
N LEU A 15 7.24 -18.31 11.31
CA LEU A 15 7.26 -16.90 10.90
C LEU A 15 7.25 -16.73 9.37
N LEU A 16 7.88 -17.64 8.64
CA LEU A 16 7.99 -17.60 7.17
C LEU A 16 6.92 -18.43 6.46
N ASP A 17 6.08 -19.17 7.20
CA ASP A 17 4.94 -19.93 6.65
C ASP A 17 3.88 -18.97 6.11
N GLY A 18 3.35 -19.24 4.92
CA GLY A 18 2.39 -18.36 4.23
C GLY A 18 3.02 -17.35 3.27
N LEU A 19 4.09 -17.73 2.56
CA LEU A 19 4.58 -17.00 1.39
C LEU A 19 3.39 -16.69 0.46
N VAL A 20 3.13 -15.40 0.25
CA VAL A 20 2.01 -14.93 -0.57
C VAL A 20 2.23 -15.38 -2.02
N ASP A 21 1.46 -16.36 -2.47
CA ASP A 21 1.29 -16.62 -3.91
C ASP A 21 0.78 -15.32 -4.55
N GLY A 22 1.35 -14.93 -5.71
CA GLY A 22 1.22 -13.62 -6.35
C GLY A 22 -0.20 -13.09 -6.64
N ALA A 23 -1.23 -13.84 -6.26
CA ALA A 23 -2.64 -13.47 -6.29
C ALA A 23 -3.19 -13.10 -4.90
N GLY A 24 -2.56 -12.17 -4.15
CA GLY A 24 -3.19 -11.34 -3.09
C GLY A 24 -4.20 -12.02 -2.15
N THR A 25 -4.01 -13.31 -1.85
CA THR A 25 -4.96 -14.12 -1.08
C THR A 25 -4.26 -14.45 0.24
N HIS A 26 -4.79 -13.89 1.33
CA HIS A 26 -4.23 -14.11 2.67
C HIS A 26 -4.35 -15.59 3.03
N GLN A 27 -3.23 -16.33 2.97
CA GLN A 27 -3.14 -17.70 3.46
C GLN A 27 -2.63 -17.68 4.91
N GLY A 28 -3.46 -18.19 5.83
CA GLY A 28 -3.05 -18.48 7.20
C GLY A 28 -2.39 -19.86 7.31
N PRO A 29 -1.71 -20.14 8.43
CA PRO A 29 -0.80 -21.28 8.65
C PRO A 29 -1.41 -22.70 8.57
N HIS A 30 -2.72 -22.85 8.34
CA HIS A 30 -3.42 -24.15 8.38
C HIS A 30 -4.39 -24.38 7.21
N ALA A 31 -4.34 -23.61 6.13
CA ALA A 31 -5.29 -23.73 5.02
C ALA A 31 -4.71 -24.52 3.83
N ALA A 32 -5.05 -25.80 3.73
CA ALA A 32 -4.83 -26.62 2.53
C ALA A 32 -5.82 -26.30 1.38
N HIS A 33 -6.67 -25.27 1.49
CA HIS A 33 -7.74 -24.96 0.53
C HIS A 33 -7.75 -23.46 0.21
N ALA A 34 -7.98 -23.11 -1.06
CA ALA A 34 -8.10 -21.74 -1.57
C ALA A 34 -8.93 -20.86 -0.62
N ALA A 35 -8.42 -19.67 -0.29
CA ALA A 35 -9.05 -18.74 0.65
C ALA A 35 -10.55 -18.58 0.36
N LYS A 36 -11.40 -18.82 1.38
CA LYS A 36 -12.85 -18.58 1.31
C LYS A 36 -13.08 -17.09 1.04
N LYS A 37 -13.46 -16.75 -0.19
CA LYS A 37 -13.88 -15.40 -0.55
C LYS A 37 -15.22 -15.08 0.13
N HIS A 38 -15.44 -13.82 0.46
CA HIS A 38 -16.61 -13.39 1.23
C HIS A 38 -17.60 -12.60 0.37
N PRO A 39 -18.90 -12.61 0.72
CA PRO A 39 -19.85 -11.70 0.10
C PRO A 39 -19.49 -10.24 0.42
N TRP A 40 -19.81 -9.33 -0.52
CA TRP A 40 -19.39 -7.93 -0.47
C TRP A 40 -19.81 -7.18 0.79
N TRP A 41 -20.97 -7.50 1.37
CA TRP A 41 -21.46 -6.84 2.58
C TRP A 41 -20.63 -7.19 3.83
N ARG A 42 -20.01 -8.38 3.88
CA ARG A 42 -19.08 -8.74 4.96
C ARG A 42 -17.77 -7.98 4.82
N VAL A 43 -17.28 -7.87 3.59
CA VAL A 43 -16.08 -7.07 3.26
C VAL A 43 -16.35 -5.58 3.51
N MET A 44 -17.58 -5.11 3.26
CA MET A 44 -18.02 -3.75 3.59
C MET A 44 -17.93 -3.48 5.09
N CYS A 45 -18.28 -4.44 5.94
CA CYS A 45 -18.15 -4.27 7.39
C CYS A 45 -16.67 -4.21 7.81
N LEU A 46 -15.78 -4.96 7.14
CA LEU A 46 -14.35 -4.88 7.40
C LEU A 46 -13.74 -3.53 7.02
N SER A 47 -14.05 -2.98 5.83
CA SER A 47 -13.65 -1.61 5.50
C SER A 47 -14.46 -0.57 6.31
N GLY A 48 -15.64 -0.99 6.77
CA GLY A 48 -16.61 -0.16 7.48
C GLY A 48 -16.25 0.06 8.94
N VAL A 49 -15.46 -0.80 9.58
CA VAL A 49 -14.97 -0.50 10.93
C VAL A 49 -14.12 0.77 10.92
N ASP A 50 -13.30 0.96 9.90
CA ASP A 50 -12.55 2.19 9.66
C ASP A 50 -13.50 3.34 9.28
N TYR A 51 -14.29 3.16 8.23
CA TYR A 51 -15.16 4.24 7.73
C TYR A 51 -16.23 4.73 8.73
N PHE A 52 -16.97 3.81 9.35
CA PHE A 52 -18.07 4.15 10.27
C PHE A 52 -17.59 4.56 11.65
N SER A 53 -16.43 4.07 12.13
CA SER A 53 -15.90 4.49 13.44
C SER A 53 -15.62 5.99 13.50
N THR A 54 -15.39 6.64 12.35
CA THR A 54 -15.30 8.10 12.24
C THR A 54 -16.48 8.84 12.89
N LEU A 55 -17.66 8.22 13.03
CA LEU A 55 -18.80 8.82 13.75
C LEU A 55 -18.51 9.11 15.23
N GLY A 56 -17.53 8.43 15.84
CA GLY A 56 -17.19 8.62 17.25
C GLY A 56 -16.67 10.04 17.50
N TYR A 57 -15.82 10.54 16.60
CA TYR A 57 -15.13 11.82 16.75
C TYR A 57 -15.54 12.90 15.73
N GLN A 58 -15.95 12.54 14.51
CA GLN A 58 -16.22 13.51 13.43
C GLN A 58 -17.27 14.58 13.78
N PRO A 59 -18.40 14.26 14.43
CA PRO A 59 -19.38 15.29 14.81
C PRO A 59 -18.78 16.32 15.78
N ALA A 60 -17.94 15.87 16.72
CA ALA A 60 -17.24 16.75 17.66
C ALA A 60 -16.22 17.64 16.93
N ILE A 61 -15.41 17.07 16.02
CA ILE A 61 -14.45 17.82 15.20
C ILE A 61 -15.17 18.87 14.35
N ALA A 62 -16.33 18.53 13.77
CA ALA A 62 -17.10 19.45 12.95
C ALA A 62 -17.68 20.61 13.77
N ALA A 63 -18.23 20.32 14.94
CA ALA A 63 -18.72 21.34 15.87
C ALA A 63 -17.59 22.24 16.40
N LEU A 64 -16.42 21.66 16.72
CA LEU A 64 -15.26 22.44 17.16
C LEU A 64 -14.72 23.35 16.06
N ALA A 65 -14.68 22.86 14.82
CA ALA A 65 -14.07 23.59 13.71
C ALA A 65 -15.01 24.63 13.06
N ALA A 66 -16.31 24.37 13.01
CA ALA A 66 -17.29 25.20 12.31
C ALA A 66 -18.36 25.81 13.24
N GLY A 67 -18.44 25.40 14.50
CA GLY A 67 -19.47 25.86 15.44
C GLY A 67 -20.87 25.70 14.87
N LEU A 68 -21.64 26.79 14.85
CA LEU A 68 -23.00 26.83 14.30
C LEU A 68 -23.06 26.42 12.80
N LEU A 69 -21.96 26.57 12.05
CA LEU A 69 -21.88 26.14 10.65
C LEU A 69 -21.67 24.63 10.46
N SER A 70 -21.47 23.86 11.53
CA SER A 70 -21.17 22.41 11.49
C SER A 70 -22.13 21.59 10.60
N PRO A 71 -23.47 21.77 10.69
CA PRO A 71 -24.40 21.03 9.81
C PRO A 71 -24.22 21.36 8.33
N LEU A 72 -23.99 22.64 7.99
CA LEU A 72 -23.75 23.07 6.61
C LEU A 72 -22.40 22.55 6.09
N ALA A 73 -21.34 22.62 6.90
CA ALA A 73 -20.03 22.08 6.56
C ALA A 73 -20.09 20.56 6.34
N THR A 74 -20.85 19.85 7.16
CA THR A 74 -21.07 18.40 7.03
C THR A 74 -21.86 18.05 5.76
N ILE A 75 -22.86 18.84 5.38
CA ILE A 75 -23.57 18.66 4.11
C ILE A 75 -22.60 18.85 2.93
N VAL A 76 -21.73 19.85 2.97
CA VAL A 76 -20.70 20.05 1.93
C VAL A 76 -19.75 18.87 1.85
N LEU A 77 -19.28 18.34 3.00
CA LEU A 77 -18.49 17.11 3.07
C LEU A 77 -19.22 15.93 2.42
N VAL A 78 -20.50 15.72 2.74
CA VAL A 78 -21.30 14.62 2.17
C VAL A 78 -21.47 14.78 0.66
N LEU A 79 -21.73 15.99 0.17
CA LEU A 79 -21.83 16.26 -1.26
C LEU A 79 -20.49 15.94 -1.96
N LEU A 80 -19.38 16.39 -1.41
CA LEU A 80 -18.05 16.10 -1.95
C LEU A 80 -17.71 14.60 -1.86
N THR A 81 -18.19 13.91 -0.84
CA THR A 81 -18.06 12.45 -0.72
C THR A 81 -18.83 11.72 -1.83
N LEU A 82 -20.11 12.06 -2.03
CA LEU A 82 -21.01 11.38 -2.97
C LEU A 82 -20.75 11.74 -4.43
N PHE A 83 -20.36 12.99 -4.70
CA PHE A 83 -20.15 13.51 -6.06
C PHE A 83 -18.67 13.69 -6.43
N GLY A 84 -17.76 13.67 -5.47
CA GLY A 84 -16.31 13.74 -5.68
C GLY A 84 -15.61 12.40 -5.46
N ALA A 85 -15.49 11.96 -4.21
CA ALA A 85 -14.76 10.75 -3.84
C ALA A 85 -15.39 9.48 -4.45
N LEU A 86 -16.70 9.27 -4.27
CA LEU A 86 -17.37 8.04 -4.71
C LEU A 86 -17.25 7.80 -6.23
N PRO A 87 -17.47 8.78 -7.13
CA PRO A 87 -17.24 8.58 -8.56
C PRO A 87 -15.80 8.24 -8.93
N VAL A 88 -14.82 8.87 -8.27
CA VAL A 88 -13.39 8.56 -8.43
C VAL A 88 -13.14 7.11 -8.03
N TYR A 89 -13.53 6.70 -6.82
CA TYR A 89 -13.29 5.36 -6.32
C TYR A 89 -14.10 4.27 -7.03
N ARG A 90 -15.27 4.59 -7.58
CA ARG A 90 -15.98 3.69 -8.52
C ARG A 90 -15.17 3.42 -9.78
N ARG A 91 -14.39 4.39 -10.26
CA ARG A 91 -13.49 4.22 -11.41
C ARG A 91 -12.24 3.44 -11.01
N VAL A 92 -11.63 3.77 -9.86
CA VAL A 92 -10.49 3.02 -9.32
C VAL A 92 -10.85 1.55 -9.14
N ALA A 93 -12.02 1.24 -8.58
CA ALA A 93 -12.51 -0.14 -8.43
C ALA A 93 -12.64 -0.91 -9.76
N ARG A 94 -12.89 -0.21 -10.89
CA ARG A 94 -12.95 -0.82 -12.23
C ARG A 94 -11.58 -1.05 -12.84
N GLU A 95 -10.64 -0.15 -12.60
CA GLU A 95 -9.31 -0.17 -13.24
C GLU A 95 -8.24 -0.87 -12.39
N SER A 96 -8.42 -0.92 -11.07
CA SER A 96 -7.49 -1.48 -10.07
C SER A 96 -8.21 -2.50 -9.16
N PHE A 97 -8.97 -3.42 -9.76
CA PHE A 97 -9.78 -4.43 -9.05
C PHE A 97 -8.97 -5.48 -8.25
N ASN A 98 -7.65 -5.45 -8.38
CA ASN A 98 -6.73 -6.29 -7.62
C ASN A 98 -6.41 -5.71 -6.23
N GLY A 99 -6.97 -4.56 -5.85
CA GLY A 99 -6.76 -3.94 -4.55
C GLY A 99 -5.49 -3.10 -4.43
N SER A 100 -4.92 -2.68 -5.57
CA SER A 100 -3.71 -1.85 -5.61
C SER A 100 -4.00 -0.34 -5.55
N GLY A 101 -5.28 0.03 -5.47
CA GLY A 101 -5.69 1.43 -5.38
C GLY A 101 -5.22 2.27 -6.58
N SER A 102 -5.02 3.56 -6.31
CA SER A 102 -4.54 4.54 -7.31
C SER A 102 -3.09 4.31 -7.75
N ILE A 103 -2.28 3.64 -6.91
CA ILE A 103 -0.85 3.39 -7.16
C ILE A 103 -0.65 2.59 -8.46
N ALA A 104 -1.40 1.51 -8.68
CA ALA A 104 -1.31 0.73 -9.92
C ALA A 104 -1.74 1.52 -11.17
N MET A 105 -2.67 2.48 -11.03
CA MET A 105 -3.11 3.29 -12.16
C MET A 105 -2.03 4.28 -12.60
N LEU A 106 -1.26 4.80 -11.64
CA LEU A 106 -0.21 5.79 -11.88
C LEU A 106 1.15 5.15 -12.23
N GLU A 107 1.39 3.92 -11.80
CA GLU A 107 2.63 3.15 -12.04
C GLU A 107 3.05 3.17 -13.52
N HIS A 108 2.09 3.07 -14.45
CA HIS A 108 2.36 3.01 -15.90
C HIS A 108 2.39 4.38 -16.59
N LEU A 109 2.32 5.50 -15.86
CA LEU A 109 2.27 6.84 -16.45
C LEU A 109 3.63 7.49 -16.63
N LEU A 110 4.56 7.25 -15.71
CA LEU A 110 5.89 7.86 -15.73
C LEU A 110 6.91 6.84 -16.26
N PRO A 111 7.73 7.23 -17.26
CA PRO A 111 8.78 6.35 -17.74
C PRO A 111 9.85 6.15 -16.65
N TRP A 112 10.50 4.98 -16.68
CA TRP A 112 11.78 4.76 -16.03
C TRP A 112 11.78 4.89 -14.48
N TRP A 113 12.91 5.26 -13.87
CA TRP A 113 13.09 5.33 -12.39
C TRP A 113 12.21 6.38 -11.71
N ALA A 114 11.75 7.40 -12.44
CA ALA A 114 10.84 8.40 -11.94
C ALA A 114 9.51 7.78 -11.48
N GLY A 115 8.98 6.80 -12.24
CA GLY A 115 7.79 6.04 -11.83
C GLY A 115 8.00 5.27 -10.53
N LYS A 116 9.18 4.68 -10.32
CA LYS A 116 9.52 3.95 -9.09
C LYS A 116 9.59 4.88 -7.88
N VAL A 117 10.32 5.99 -7.99
CA VAL A 117 10.41 6.98 -6.91
C VAL A 117 9.02 7.54 -6.59
N PHE A 118 8.23 7.84 -7.62
CA PHE A 118 6.85 8.29 -7.46
C PHE A 118 5.97 7.28 -6.71
N VAL A 119 6.03 5.99 -7.09
CA VAL A 119 5.29 4.93 -6.39
C VAL A 119 5.78 4.78 -4.94
N LEU A 120 7.09 4.88 -4.67
CA LEU A 120 7.61 4.83 -3.30
C LEU A 120 7.16 6.02 -2.45
N VAL A 121 7.07 7.22 -3.04
CA VAL A 121 6.53 8.40 -2.37
C VAL A 121 5.05 8.19 -2.03
N LEU A 122 4.24 7.74 -2.98
CA LEU A 122 2.83 7.41 -2.70
C LEU A 122 2.67 6.31 -1.66
N LEU A 123 3.56 5.32 -1.68
CA LEU A 123 3.56 4.26 -0.68
C LEU A 123 3.98 4.77 0.70
N GLY A 124 4.84 5.79 0.78
CA GLY A 124 5.13 6.50 2.02
C GLY A 124 3.92 7.24 2.58
N PHE A 125 3.12 7.89 1.72
CA PHE A 125 1.84 8.47 2.14
C PHE A 125 0.82 7.40 2.56
N ALA A 126 0.73 6.28 1.83
CA ALA A 126 -0.11 5.14 2.23
C ALA A 126 0.33 4.51 3.56
N ALA A 127 1.64 4.40 3.78
CA ALA A 127 2.21 3.96 5.05
C ALA A 127 1.86 4.92 6.17
N THR A 128 1.95 6.23 5.91
CA THR A 128 1.56 7.26 6.87
C THR A 128 0.08 7.16 7.21
N ASP A 129 -0.80 7.12 6.21
CA ASP A 129 -2.25 7.00 6.41
C ASP A 129 -2.60 5.79 7.28
N PHE A 130 -2.26 4.58 6.82
CA PHE A 130 -2.64 3.37 7.55
C PHE A 130 -1.95 3.19 8.90
N MET A 131 -0.69 3.63 9.05
CA MET A 131 -0.03 3.57 10.36
C MET A 131 -0.71 4.51 11.35
N LEU A 132 -1.05 5.73 10.91
CA LEU A 132 -1.71 6.71 11.76
C LEU A 132 -3.16 6.31 12.03
N THR A 133 -3.88 5.66 11.10
CA THR A 133 -5.20 5.07 11.40
C THR A 133 -5.10 4.08 12.56
N MET A 134 -4.12 3.18 12.56
CA MET A 134 -3.96 2.20 13.65
C MET A 134 -3.69 2.87 15.01
N THR A 135 -2.80 3.86 15.04
CA THR A 135 -2.40 4.49 16.30
C THR A 135 -3.41 5.51 16.80
N LEU A 136 -4.02 6.28 15.89
CA LEU A 136 -5.07 7.25 16.22
C LEU A 136 -6.33 6.55 16.70
N SER A 137 -6.81 5.51 15.99
CA SER A 137 -8.03 4.81 16.43
C SER A 137 -7.81 4.06 17.76
N ALA A 138 -6.62 3.52 18.01
CA ALA A 138 -6.30 2.93 19.31
C ALA A 138 -6.22 3.98 20.44
N ALA A 139 -5.65 5.16 20.14
CA ALA A 139 -5.59 6.28 21.08
C ALA A 139 -6.98 6.84 21.41
N ASP A 140 -7.86 6.91 20.42
CA ASP A 140 -9.24 7.38 20.59
C ASP A 140 -10.10 6.36 21.35
N ALA A 141 -9.91 5.07 21.07
CA ALA A 141 -10.50 4.00 21.87
C ALA A 141 -10.05 4.06 23.34
N ALA A 142 -8.77 4.38 23.59
CA ALA A 142 -8.26 4.56 24.93
C ALA A 142 -8.87 5.79 25.63
N ALA A 143 -9.11 6.89 24.90
CA ALA A 143 -9.76 8.08 25.46
C ALA A 143 -11.20 7.79 25.90
N HIS A 144 -11.99 7.13 25.04
CA HIS A 144 -13.36 6.70 25.39
C HIS A 144 -13.38 5.78 26.61
N ALA A 145 -12.38 4.91 26.77
CA ALA A 145 -12.28 4.02 27.92
C ALA A 145 -11.94 4.75 29.23
N ILE A 146 -11.12 5.80 29.17
CA ILE A 146 -10.69 6.57 30.35
C ILE A 146 -11.79 7.53 30.81
N GLU A 147 -12.50 8.16 29.88
CA GLU A 147 -13.57 9.12 30.17
C GLU A 147 -14.92 8.46 30.49
N ASN A 148 -15.00 7.12 30.50
CA ASN A 148 -16.21 6.42 30.89
C ASN A 148 -16.47 6.57 32.40
N PRO A 149 -17.69 6.91 32.86
CA PRO A 149 -17.98 7.10 34.28
C PRO A 149 -17.81 5.87 35.18
N PHE A 150 -17.78 4.66 34.61
CA PHE A 150 -17.49 3.42 35.34
C PHE A 150 -16.04 2.94 35.13
N ALA A 151 -15.17 3.74 34.52
CA ALA A 151 -13.77 3.42 34.37
C ALA A 151 -13.10 3.36 35.76
N PRO A 152 -12.35 2.29 36.06
CA PRO A 152 -11.56 2.24 37.29
C PRO A 152 -10.52 3.37 37.39
N ASP A 153 -10.37 3.98 38.56
CA ASP A 153 -9.43 5.09 38.84
C ASP A 153 -7.97 4.78 38.42
N TRP A 154 -7.55 3.51 38.42
CA TRP A 154 -6.20 3.13 38.01
C TRP A 154 -5.94 3.27 36.50
N LEU A 155 -6.97 3.50 35.69
CA LEU A 155 -6.85 3.84 34.27
C LEU A 155 -6.55 5.32 34.06
N GLU A 156 -6.79 6.18 35.06
CA GLU A 156 -6.46 7.61 34.99
C GLU A 156 -4.94 7.79 34.80
N GLY A 157 -4.54 8.52 33.75
CA GLY A 157 -3.12 8.69 33.38
C GLY A 157 -2.50 7.49 32.63
N GLY A 158 -3.22 6.38 32.46
CA GLY A 158 -2.77 5.16 31.78
C GLY A 158 -2.88 5.15 30.25
N ARG A 159 -3.18 6.29 29.61
CA ARG A 159 -3.52 6.40 28.16
C ARG A 159 -2.52 5.70 27.24
N ILE A 160 -1.23 5.92 27.45
CA ILE A 160 -0.17 5.33 26.60
C ILE A 160 -0.16 3.81 26.74
N LEU A 161 -0.17 3.28 27.97
CA LEU A 161 -0.14 1.83 28.23
C LEU A 161 -1.39 1.12 27.69
N LEU A 162 -2.57 1.75 27.85
CA LEU A 162 -3.82 1.23 27.31
C LEU A 162 -3.78 1.17 25.78
N THR A 163 -3.33 2.25 25.14
CA THR A 163 -3.19 2.33 23.67
C THR A 163 -2.21 1.27 23.15
N LEU A 164 -1.05 1.11 23.77
CA LEU A 164 -0.07 0.09 23.42
C LEU A 164 -0.65 -1.33 23.58
N SER A 165 -1.45 -1.55 24.63
CA SER A 165 -2.13 -2.83 24.88
C SER A 165 -3.17 -3.15 23.80
N LEU A 166 -3.95 -2.15 23.37
CA LEU A 166 -4.90 -2.26 22.27
C LEU A 166 -4.20 -2.60 20.94
N ILE A 167 -3.09 -1.91 20.63
CA ILE A 167 -2.28 -2.20 19.44
C ILE A 167 -1.67 -3.62 19.53
N ALA A 168 -1.19 -4.04 20.70
CA ALA A 168 -0.68 -5.40 20.89
C ALA A 168 -1.78 -6.46 20.68
N MET A 169 -2.98 -6.21 21.20
CA MET A 169 -4.13 -7.09 21.02
C MET A 169 -4.51 -7.21 19.54
N LEU A 170 -4.48 -6.10 18.80
CA LEU A 170 -4.69 -6.09 17.35
C LEU A 170 -3.63 -6.95 16.64
N ALA A 171 -2.36 -6.80 17.00
CA ALA A 171 -1.27 -7.60 16.43
C ALA A 171 -1.47 -9.11 16.67
N VAL A 172 -1.91 -9.50 17.87
CA VAL A 172 -2.22 -10.90 18.22
C VAL A 172 -3.32 -11.47 17.31
N VAL A 173 -4.38 -10.70 17.03
CA VAL A 173 -5.45 -11.12 16.10
C VAL A 173 -4.87 -11.45 14.72
N PHE A 174 -3.99 -10.60 14.18
CA PHE A 174 -3.37 -10.81 12.87
C PHE A 174 -2.34 -11.95 12.86
N LEU A 175 -1.63 -12.19 13.97
CA LEU A 175 -0.71 -13.32 14.09
C LEU A 175 -1.45 -14.66 14.15
N LYS A 176 -2.65 -14.69 14.75
CA LYS A 176 -3.51 -15.88 14.85
C LYS A 176 -4.23 -16.20 13.54
N GLY A 177 -4.71 -15.20 12.81
CA GLY A 177 -5.20 -15.35 11.44
C GLY A 177 -6.39 -14.46 11.09
N PHE A 178 -6.36 -13.90 9.88
CA PHE A 178 -7.29 -12.87 9.39
C PHE A 178 -8.76 -13.33 9.17
N HIS A 179 -9.03 -14.63 9.07
CA HIS A 179 -10.37 -15.10 8.69
C HIS A 179 -11.43 -14.87 9.77
N GLU A 180 -11.04 -14.90 11.06
CA GLU A 180 -11.94 -14.61 12.18
C GLU A 180 -12.32 -13.11 12.24
N ALA A 181 -11.44 -12.24 11.72
CA ALA A 181 -11.59 -10.79 11.81
C ALA A 181 -12.83 -10.25 11.08
N ILE A 182 -13.18 -10.82 9.92
CA ILE A 182 -14.35 -10.37 9.14
C ILE A 182 -15.67 -10.64 9.90
N GLY A 183 -15.74 -11.75 10.64
CA GLY A 183 -16.92 -12.06 11.46
C GLY A 183 -17.11 -11.04 12.58
N ILE A 184 -16.02 -10.69 13.26
CA ILE A 184 -15.98 -9.67 14.31
C ILE A 184 -16.43 -8.31 13.75
N ALA A 185 -15.88 -7.91 12.59
CA ALA A 185 -16.23 -6.64 11.95
C ALA A 185 -17.74 -6.48 11.69
N VAL A 186 -18.40 -7.55 11.23
CA VAL A 186 -19.86 -7.52 10.97
C VAL A 186 -20.64 -7.24 12.24
N VAL A 187 -20.30 -7.92 13.35
CA VAL A 187 -21.00 -7.75 14.63
C VAL A 187 -20.77 -6.35 15.18
N LEU A 188 -19.52 -5.86 15.15
CA LEU A 188 -19.16 -4.53 15.65
C LEU A 188 -19.85 -3.41 14.86
N VAL A 189 -19.80 -3.46 13.52
CA VAL A 189 -20.45 -2.45 12.68
C VAL A 189 -21.97 -2.46 12.88
N ALA A 190 -22.60 -3.64 12.93
CA ALA A 190 -24.04 -3.74 13.14
C ALA A 190 -24.45 -3.17 14.50
N ALA A 191 -23.74 -3.53 15.58
CA ALA A 191 -24.00 -3.03 16.92
C ALA A 191 -23.79 -1.51 17.00
N TYR A 192 -22.67 -1.01 16.47
CA TYR A 192 -22.34 0.41 16.51
C TYR A 192 -23.34 1.27 15.74
N LEU A 193 -23.69 0.89 14.51
CA LEU A 193 -24.67 1.63 13.71
C LEU A 193 -26.07 1.57 14.33
N ALA A 194 -26.46 0.46 14.95
CA ALA A 194 -27.74 0.34 15.64
C ALA A 194 -27.81 1.26 16.87
N LEU A 195 -26.75 1.29 17.70
CA LEU A 195 -26.68 2.15 18.86
C LEU A 195 -26.67 3.64 18.47
N ASN A 196 -25.90 4.01 17.44
CA ASN A 196 -25.91 5.37 16.90
C ASN A 196 -27.30 5.77 16.38
N LEU A 197 -28.01 4.85 15.72
CA LEU A 197 -29.37 5.12 15.24
C LEU A 197 -30.31 5.41 16.41
N ILE A 198 -30.20 4.66 17.51
CA ILE A 198 -30.99 4.88 18.73
C ILE A 198 -30.68 6.26 19.34
N VAL A 199 -29.39 6.58 19.55
CA VAL A 199 -28.96 7.88 20.12
C VAL A 199 -29.47 9.04 19.28
N ILE A 200 -29.29 8.96 17.96
CA ILE A 200 -29.75 10.00 17.02
C ILE A 200 -31.27 10.12 17.04
N ALA A 201 -32.01 9.00 17.03
CA ALA A 201 -33.47 9.02 17.06
C ALA A 201 -34.01 9.68 18.34
N VAL A 202 -33.47 9.31 19.50
CA VAL A 202 -33.84 9.92 20.80
C VAL A 202 -33.50 11.40 20.83
N SER A 203 -32.33 11.79 20.30
CA SER A 203 -31.91 13.18 20.22
C SER A 203 -32.84 14.01 19.31
N LEU A 204 -33.26 13.45 18.16
CA LEU A 204 -34.23 14.11 17.28
C LEU A 204 -35.60 14.28 17.94
N VAL A 205 -36.03 13.32 18.78
CA VAL A 205 -37.25 13.45 19.58
C VAL A 205 -37.12 14.64 20.55
N HIS A 206 -36.00 14.77 21.26
CA HIS A 206 -35.75 15.92 22.16
C HIS A 206 -35.76 17.26 21.42
N ILE A 207 -35.19 17.33 20.22
CA ILE A 207 -35.26 18.54 19.37
C ILE A 207 -36.70 18.86 18.99
N SER A 208 -37.50 17.85 18.63
CA SER A 208 -38.91 18.07 18.26
C SER A 208 -39.75 18.61 19.42
N GLN A 209 -39.47 18.14 20.65
CA GLN A 209 -40.13 18.60 21.87
C GLN A 209 -39.69 20.02 22.25
N ASN A 210 -38.42 20.38 21.99
CA ASN A 210 -37.83 21.68 22.30
C ASN A 210 -37.53 22.49 21.04
N SER A 211 -38.56 22.77 20.22
CA SER A 211 -38.41 23.42 18.91
C SER A 211 -37.67 24.79 18.94
N ILE A 212 -37.58 25.43 20.11
CA ILE A 212 -36.84 26.70 20.31
C ILE A 212 -35.36 26.59 19.94
N VAL A 213 -34.72 25.41 20.08
CA VAL A 213 -33.30 25.22 19.75
C VAL A 213 -33.04 25.47 18.25
N ILE A 214 -34.01 25.14 17.39
CA ILE A 214 -33.91 25.34 15.94
C ILE A 214 -33.95 26.83 15.62
N THR A 215 -34.89 27.56 16.22
CA THR A 215 -35.03 29.01 16.02
C THR A 215 -33.79 29.74 16.55
N ASN A 216 -33.31 29.38 17.74
CA ASN A 216 -32.11 29.97 18.33
C ASN A 216 -30.87 29.74 17.45
N TRP A 217 -30.69 28.52 16.96
CA TRP A 217 -29.60 28.22 16.03
C TRP A 217 -29.70 29.04 14.75
N TRP A 218 -30.88 29.12 14.13
CA TRP A 218 -31.07 29.89 12.89
C TRP A 218 -30.80 31.38 13.09
N THR A 219 -31.30 31.96 14.18
CA THR A 219 -31.06 33.37 14.53
C THR A 219 -29.57 33.62 14.80
N ALA A 220 -28.90 32.75 15.57
CA ALA A 220 -27.48 32.89 15.86
C ALA A 220 -26.61 32.71 14.60
N LEU A 221 -26.95 31.74 13.74
CA LEU A 221 -26.24 31.48 12.49
C LEU A 221 -26.32 32.69 11.55
N THR A 222 -27.53 33.24 11.36
CA THR A 222 -27.76 34.38 10.46
C THR A 222 -27.21 35.69 11.02
N ALA A 223 -27.21 35.85 12.34
CA ALA A 223 -26.56 36.99 13.00
C ALA A 223 -25.03 36.97 12.85
N GLN A 224 -24.40 35.79 12.96
CA GLN A 224 -22.95 35.66 12.85
C GLN A 224 -22.46 35.59 11.39
N HIS A 225 -23.28 35.04 10.49
CA HIS A 225 -22.93 34.82 9.09
C HIS A 225 -24.07 35.31 8.17
N GLY A 226 -24.16 36.61 7.90
CA GLY A 226 -25.28 37.18 7.12
C GLY A 226 -25.31 36.82 5.62
N ASN A 227 -24.26 36.18 5.07
CA ASN A 227 -24.17 35.89 3.64
C ASN A 227 -23.99 34.38 3.38
N PRO A 228 -24.95 33.70 2.70
CA PRO A 228 -24.86 32.28 2.37
C PRO A 228 -23.62 31.89 1.55
N ILE A 229 -23.12 32.78 0.68
CA ILE A 229 -21.90 32.53 -0.11
C ILE A 229 -20.69 32.47 0.81
N VAL A 230 -20.65 33.34 1.83
CA VAL A 230 -19.58 33.35 2.85
C VAL A 230 -19.67 32.09 3.70
N MET A 231 -20.87 31.64 4.07
CA MET A 231 -21.05 30.36 4.79
C MET A 231 -20.49 29.17 4.00
N VAL A 232 -20.78 29.08 2.70
CA VAL A 232 -20.22 28.04 1.82
C VAL A 232 -18.70 28.19 1.70
N GLY A 233 -18.19 29.42 1.59
CA GLY A 233 -16.74 29.68 1.59
C GLY A 233 -16.05 29.20 2.86
N ILE A 234 -16.61 29.47 4.04
CA ILE A 234 -16.09 29.01 5.33
C ILE A 234 -16.20 27.49 5.44
N ALA A 235 -17.32 26.89 5.03
CA ALA A 235 -17.47 25.44 5.00
C ALA A 235 -16.40 24.75 4.13
N LEU A 236 -16.06 25.33 2.98
CA LEU A 236 -14.98 24.84 2.11
C LEU A 236 -13.59 25.06 2.72
N LEU A 237 -13.38 26.13 3.50
CA LEU A 237 -12.12 26.37 4.21
C LEU A 237 -11.91 25.42 5.40
N VAL A 238 -12.99 25.03 6.08
CA VAL A 238 -12.95 24.09 7.22
C VAL A 238 -12.89 22.62 6.74
N PHE A 239 -13.24 22.36 5.48
CA PHE A 239 -13.24 21.02 4.88
C PHE A 239 -11.98 20.18 5.11
N PRO A 240 -10.74 20.70 5.07
CA PRO A 240 -9.54 19.93 5.39
C PRO A 240 -9.61 19.22 6.75
N LYS A 241 -10.14 19.89 7.78
CA LYS A 241 -10.33 19.31 9.12
C LYS A 241 -11.36 18.19 9.13
N LEU A 242 -12.30 18.22 8.19
CA LEU A 242 -13.37 17.24 8.04
C LEU A 242 -13.01 16.08 7.10
N ALA A 243 -11.91 16.19 6.36
CA ALA A 243 -11.49 15.19 5.38
C ALA A 243 -11.10 13.83 6.01
N LEU A 244 -10.95 13.79 7.34
CA LEU A 244 -10.77 12.59 8.16
C LEU A 244 -11.83 11.52 7.88
N GLY A 245 -13.06 11.93 7.56
CA GLY A 245 -14.17 11.04 7.23
C GLY A 245 -14.10 10.39 5.84
N LEU A 246 -13.01 10.50 5.09
CA LEU A 246 -12.86 9.92 3.74
C LEU A 246 -11.89 8.73 3.66
N SER A 247 -11.17 8.37 4.73
CA SER A 247 -10.11 7.33 4.69
C SER A 247 -10.59 5.96 4.21
N GLY A 248 -11.81 5.55 4.60
CA GLY A 248 -12.34 4.22 4.28
C GLY A 248 -12.52 3.89 2.79
N PHE A 249 -12.41 4.87 1.87
CA PHE A 249 -12.48 4.61 0.42
C PHE A 249 -11.25 3.88 -0.12
N GLU A 250 -10.04 4.28 0.29
CA GLU A 250 -8.81 3.63 -0.16
C GLU A 250 -8.75 2.22 0.41
N THR A 251 -9.06 2.07 1.71
CA THR A 251 -9.14 0.77 2.38
C THR A 251 -10.20 -0.13 1.75
N GLY A 252 -11.37 0.42 1.40
CA GLY A 252 -12.44 -0.28 0.69
C GLY A 252 -12.02 -0.86 -0.67
N VAL A 253 -11.21 -0.13 -1.44
CA VAL A 253 -10.62 -0.66 -2.68
C VAL A 253 -9.53 -1.68 -2.39
N ALA A 254 -8.68 -1.44 -1.39
CA ALA A 254 -7.59 -2.35 -1.02
C ALA A 254 -8.09 -3.76 -0.63
N VAL A 255 -9.27 -3.86 0.01
CA VAL A 255 -9.86 -5.13 0.43
C VAL A 255 -10.76 -5.79 -0.64
N MET A 256 -10.95 -5.17 -1.82
CA MET A 256 -11.74 -5.76 -2.91
C MET A 256 -11.35 -7.20 -3.32
N PRO A 257 -10.07 -7.63 -3.27
CA PRO A 257 -9.69 -9.02 -3.58
C PRO A 257 -10.38 -10.07 -2.70
N GLN A 258 -10.85 -9.68 -1.51
CA GLN A 258 -11.58 -10.56 -0.59
C GLN A 258 -13.02 -10.84 -1.03
N ILE A 259 -13.56 -10.05 -1.97
CA ILE A 259 -14.92 -10.19 -2.48
C ILE A 259 -14.99 -11.41 -3.43
N ALA A 260 -15.99 -12.26 -3.19
CA ALA A 260 -16.28 -13.41 -4.03
C ALA A 260 -16.60 -13.00 -5.47
N GLY A 261 -15.88 -13.62 -6.42
CA GLY A 261 -16.20 -13.52 -7.84
C GLY A 261 -17.32 -14.49 -8.26
N ALA A 262 -17.84 -14.34 -9.47
CA ALA A 262 -18.71 -15.34 -10.07
C ALA A 262 -17.89 -16.56 -10.56
N HIS A 263 -18.53 -17.72 -10.70
CA HIS A 263 -17.90 -18.87 -11.38
C HIS A 263 -17.54 -18.56 -12.85
N SER A 264 -18.22 -17.59 -13.47
CA SER A 264 -17.97 -17.12 -14.83
C SER A 264 -16.93 -15.99 -14.92
N ASP A 265 -16.39 -15.51 -13.79
CA ASP A 265 -15.37 -14.45 -13.81
C ASP A 265 -14.02 -15.03 -14.25
N THR A 266 -13.36 -14.38 -15.21
CA THR A 266 -11.95 -14.69 -15.53
C THR A 266 -11.01 -13.86 -14.64
N PRO A 267 -9.78 -14.34 -14.38
CA PRO A 267 -8.78 -13.59 -13.61
C PRO A 267 -8.50 -12.18 -14.15
N GLU A 268 -8.61 -11.99 -15.47
CA GLU A 268 -8.31 -10.73 -16.17
C GLU A 268 -9.50 -9.75 -16.14
N ARG A 269 -10.73 -10.24 -15.96
CA ARG A 269 -11.96 -9.42 -15.97
C ARG A 269 -13.00 -9.94 -14.97
N PRO A 270 -12.79 -9.74 -13.65
CA PRO A 270 -13.73 -10.20 -12.62
C PRO A 270 -14.92 -9.24 -12.49
N ALA A 271 -15.87 -9.33 -13.43
CA ALA A 271 -17.00 -8.41 -13.54
C ALA A 271 -17.88 -8.37 -12.28
N ARG A 272 -18.15 -9.52 -11.66
CA ARG A 272 -18.95 -9.57 -10.42
C ARG A 272 -18.21 -8.89 -9.26
N ARG A 273 -16.91 -9.16 -9.08
CA ARG A 273 -16.10 -8.51 -8.04
C ARG A 273 -16.12 -7.00 -8.18
N ILE A 274 -15.97 -6.47 -9.40
CA ILE A 274 -16.00 -5.03 -9.67
C ILE A 274 -17.37 -4.44 -9.31
N ARG A 275 -18.47 -5.07 -9.75
CA ARG A 275 -19.83 -4.61 -9.45
C ARG A 275 -20.09 -4.61 -7.94
N ASP A 276 -19.65 -5.65 -7.25
CA ASP A 276 -19.87 -5.83 -5.83
C ASP A 276 -18.94 -4.93 -4.98
N GLY A 277 -17.73 -4.62 -5.45
CA GLY A 277 -16.88 -3.58 -4.86
C GLY A 277 -17.47 -2.17 -5.02
N ILE A 278 -18.07 -1.86 -6.16
CA ILE A 278 -18.80 -0.60 -6.35
C ILE A 278 -20.03 -0.53 -5.42
N ARG A 279 -20.75 -1.64 -5.23
CA ARG A 279 -21.87 -1.72 -4.29
C ARG A 279 -21.42 -1.46 -2.87
N LEU A 280 -20.33 -2.11 -2.43
CA LEU A 280 -19.69 -1.88 -1.14
C LEU A 280 -19.44 -0.39 -0.90
N LEU A 281 -18.71 0.28 -1.81
CA LEU A 281 -18.37 1.70 -1.67
C LEU A 281 -19.62 2.60 -1.67
N THR A 282 -20.59 2.29 -2.53
CA THR A 282 -21.83 3.08 -2.64
C THR A 282 -22.70 2.95 -1.40
N THR A 283 -22.88 1.73 -0.89
CA THR A 283 -23.69 1.48 0.30
C THR A 283 -23.03 2.08 1.53
N ALA A 284 -21.72 1.91 1.71
CA ALA A 284 -20.99 2.52 2.82
C ALA A 284 -21.12 4.06 2.80
N ALA A 285 -20.85 4.70 1.65
CA ALA A 285 -20.98 6.15 1.50
C ALA A 285 -22.40 6.65 1.78
N GLY A 286 -23.43 5.92 1.32
CA GLY A 286 -24.83 6.28 1.55
C GLY A 286 -25.21 6.20 3.04
N VAL A 287 -24.86 5.10 3.71
CA VAL A 287 -25.13 4.93 5.16
C VAL A 287 -24.41 6.03 5.95
N MET A 288 -23.12 6.23 5.69
CA MET A 288 -22.33 7.23 6.41
C MET A 288 -22.86 8.66 6.19
N SER A 289 -23.31 8.99 4.98
CA SER A 289 -23.89 10.31 4.68
C SER A 289 -25.11 10.61 5.54
N ILE A 290 -26.00 9.63 5.74
CA ILE A 290 -27.19 9.77 6.60
C ILE A 290 -26.76 10.00 8.05
N PHE A 291 -25.85 9.17 8.56
CA PHE A 291 -25.37 9.28 9.94
C PHE A 291 -24.61 10.58 10.18
N LEU A 292 -23.74 11.02 9.27
CA LEU A 292 -22.98 12.27 9.41
C LEU A 292 -23.88 13.49 9.48
N ILE A 293 -24.86 13.60 8.59
CA ILE A 293 -25.80 14.74 8.60
C ILE A 293 -26.63 14.71 9.88
N ALA A 294 -27.21 13.56 10.23
CA ALA A 294 -28.07 13.45 11.40
C ALA A 294 -27.30 13.70 12.71
N SER A 295 -26.10 13.11 12.86
CA SER A 295 -25.23 13.33 14.02
C SER A 295 -24.76 14.78 14.13
N SER A 296 -24.36 15.42 13.03
CA SER A 296 -23.96 16.83 13.04
C SER A 296 -25.11 17.76 13.44
N ILE A 297 -26.34 17.50 12.99
CA ILE A 297 -27.51 18.28 13.39
C ILE A 297 -27.80 18.11 14.89
N VAL A 298 -27.90 16.87 15.38
CA VAL A 298 -28.27 16.64 16.79
C VAL A 298 -27.21 17.16 17.76
N THR A 299 -25.94 16.99 17.44
CA THR A 299 -24.84 17.47 18.29
C THR A 299 -24.76 19.00 18.30
N THR A 300 -24.92 19.66 17.15
CA THR A 300 -24.91 21.14 17.08
C THR A 300 -26.10 21.76 17.81
N PHE A 301 -27.26 21.10 17.83
CA PHE A 301 -28.48 21.68 18.41
C PHE A 301 -28.60 21.44 19.92
N LEU A 302 -28.04 20.35 20.42
CA LEU A 302 -28.25 19.90 21.81
C LEU A 302 -27.03 20.09 22.70
N ILE A 303 -25.81 20.16 22.15
CA ILE A 303 -24.59 20.27 22.94
C ILE A 303 -24.11 21.73 22.97
N PRO A 304 -23.85 22.31 24.15
CA PRO A 304 -23.24 23.64 24.26
C PRO A 304 -21.84 23.68 23.62
N GLN A 305 -21.47 24.83 23.01
CA GLN A 305 -20.19 24.97 22.30
C GLN A 305 -18.97 24.73 23.21
N GLU A 306 -19.07 25.06 24.49
CA GLU A 306 -17.99 24.89 25.49
C GLU A 306 -17.62 23.42 25.74
N GLU A 307 -18.58 22.50 25.63
CA GLU A 307 -18.36 21.07 25.85
C GLU A 307 -17.52 20.42 24.74
N PHE A 308 -17.42 21.07 23.56
CA PHE A 308 -16.56 20.61 22.47
C PHE A 308 -15.10 21.05 22.61
N MET A 309 -14.80 21.98 23.52
CA MET A 309 -13.44 22.49 23.71
C MET A 309 -12.58 21.47 24.47
N THR A 310 -11.26 21.62 24.40
CA THR A 310 -10.33 20.72 25.11
C THR A 310 -10.66 20.68 26.61
N GLY A 311 -10.95 19.47 27.12
CA GLY A 311 -11.35 19.24 28.52
C GLY A 311 -12.87 19.23 28.77
N GLY A 312 -13.68 19.56 27.77
CA GLY A 312 -15.15 19.40 27.82
C GLY A 312 -15.59 17.95 27.62
N ALA A 313 -16.78 17.61 28.11
CA ALA A 313 -17.28 16.23 28.14
C ALA A 313 -17.72 15.70 26.76
N ALA A 314 -17.88 16.58 25.76
CA ALA A 314 -18.21 16.22 24.38
C ALA A 314 -17.00 16.25 23.43
N ASN A 315 -15.81 16.62 23.91
CA ASN A 315 -14.61 16.69 23.08
C ASN A 315 -14.23 15.29 22.58
N GLY A 316 -14.22 15.10 21.26
CA GLY A 316 -13.93 13.80 20.63
C GLY A 316 -14.99 12.70 20.84
N ARG A 317 -16.06 12.95 21.61
CA ARG A 317 -17.07 11.93 21.99
C ARG A 317 -18.52 12.44 22.00
N ALA A 318 -18.86 13.37 21.11
CA ALA A 318 -20.15 14.09 21.12
C ALA A 318 -21.41 13.19 21.11
N LEU A 319 -21.39 12.07 20.39
CA LEU A 319 -22.53 11.14 20.42
C LEU A 319 -22.60 10.30 21.68
N ALA A 320 -21.44 9.97 22.28
CA ALA A 320 -21.41 9.34 23.60
C ALA A 320 -21.99 10.29 24.64
N PHE A 321 -21.60 11.57 24.63
CA PHE A 321 -22.17 12.59 25.51
C PHE A 321 -23.71 12.59 25.49
N LEU A 322 -24.32 12.60 24.29
CA LEU A 322 -25.78 12.52 24.15
C LEU A 322 -26.37 11.19 24.62
N ALA A 323 -25.64 10.09 24.48
CA ALA A 323 -26.07 8.78 24.96
C ALA A 323 -26.13 8.75 26.50
N HIS A 324 -25.13 9.31 27.18
CA HIS A 324 -25.12 9.43 28.64
C HIS A 324 -26.22 10.39 29.12
N GLU A 325 -26.34 11.56 28.49
CA GLU A 325 -27.29 12.60 28.89
C GLU A 325 -28.76 12.16 28.72
N TYR A 326 -29.12 11.57 27.57
CA TYR A 326 -30.52 11.31 27.24
C TYR A 326 -30.97 9.85 27.39
N LEU A 327 -30.05 8.88 27.46
CA LEU A 327 -30.39 7.47 27.69
C LEU A 327 -29.84 6.92 29.01
N GLY A 328 -29.09 7.72 29.76
CA GLY A 328 -28.54 7.39 31.06
C GLY A 328 -27.24 6.59 31.00
N GLU A 329 -26.56 6.55 32.15
CA GLU A 329 -25.19 6.01 32.30
C GLU A 329 -25.02 4.56 31.87
N GLY A 330 -26.03 3.71 32.11
CA GLY A 330 -25.97 2.30 31.71
C GLY A 330 -25.96 2.13 30.18
N PHE A 331 -26.81 2.88 29.46
CA PHE A 331 -26.82 2.85 28.00
C PHE A 331 -25.57 3.52 27.43
N GLY A 332 -25.18 4.68 27.97
CA GLY A 332 -23.95 5.39 27.60
C GLY A 332 -22.72 4.49 27.71
N THR A 333 -22.62 3.67 28.76
CA THR A 333 -21.51 2.72 28.93
C THR A 333 -21.51 1.59 27.91
N VAL A 334 -22.68 1.06 27.54
CA VAL A 334 -22.78 0.08 26.45
C VAL A 334 -22.36 0.73 25.13
N TYR A 335 -22.76 1.98 24.90
CA TYR A 335 -22.33 2.76 23.75
C TYR A 335 -20.81 2.92 23.73
N ASP A 336 -20.19 3.36 24.82
CA ASP A 336 -18.73 3.50 24.95
C ASP A 336 -18.01 2.17 24.67
N ILE A 337 -18.45 1.05 25.25
CA ILE A 337 -17.83 -0.27 25.00
C ILE A 337 -17.86 -0.62 23.51
N VAL A 338 -18.98 -0.38 22.83
CA VAL A 338 -19.08 -0.67 21.39
C VAL A 338 -18.24 0.31 20.56
N THR A 339 -18.17 1.58 20.96
CA THR A 339 -17.32 2.61 20.35
C THR A 339 -15.83 2.27 20.49
N ILE A 340 -15.38 1.89 21.68
CA ILE A 340 -14.02 1.41 21.97
C ILE A 340 -13.71 0.19 21.10
N CYS A 341 -14.62 -0.79 21.03
CA CYS A 341 -14.43 -1.99 20.24
C CYS A 341 -14.30 -1.70 18.73
N ILE A 342 -15.15 -0.83 18.16
CA ILE A 342 -15.09 -0.50 16.73
C ILE A 342 -13.86 0.35 16.38
N LEU A 343 -13.49 1.32 17.22
CA LEU A 343 -12.28 2.14 17.05
C LEU A 343 -11.01 1.28 17.16
N TRP A 344 -10.91 0.43 18.18
CA TRP A 344 -9.80 -0.53 18.27
C TRP A 344 -9.70 -1.40 17.01
N PHE A 345 -10.84 -1.89 16.51
CA PHE A 345 -10.88 -2.75 15.35
C PHE A 345 -10.71 -2.02 14.01
N ALA A 346 -10.90 -0.68 13.96
CA ALA A 346 -10.63 0.13 12.77
C ALA A 346 -9.18 -0.05 12.28
N GLY A 347 -8.24 -0.17 13.22
CA GLY A 347 -6.84 -0.50 12.91
C GLY A 347 -6.65 -1.82 12.15
N ALA A 348 -7.59 -2.76 12.24
CA ALA A 348 -7.54 -4.01 11.46
C ALA A 348 -7.68 -3.75 9.95
N SER A 349 -8.51 -2.79 9.57
CA SER A 349 -8.69 -2.39 8.17
C SER A 349 -7.38 -1.82 7.60
N ALA A 350 -6.73 -0.95 8.37
CA ALA A 350 -5.45 -0.34 8.01
C ALA A 350 -4.29 -1.36 7.95
N MET A 351 -4.19 -2.26 8.92
CA MET A 351 -3.23 -3.37 8.91
C MET A 351 -3.43 -4.24 7.66
N ALA A 352 -4.68 -4.57 7.30
CA ALA A 352 -4.98 -5.32 6.09
C ALA A 352 -4.58 -4.57 4.81
N GLY A 353 -4.79 -3.25 4.77
CA GLY A 353 -4.33 -2.37 3.69
C GLY A 353 -2.82 -2.45 3.48
N LEU A 354 -2.03 -2.29 4.55
CA LEU A 354 -0.56 -2.38 4.49
C LEU A 354 -0.06 -3.77 4.08
N LEU A 355 -0.66 -4.83 4.64
CA LEU A 355 -0.33 -6.21 4.31
C LEU A 355 -0.68 -6.58 2.86
N ASN A 356 -1.56 -5.82 2.20
CA ASN A 356 -1.84 -5.99 0.78
C ASN A 356 -0.90 -5.14 -0.12
N LEU A 357 -0.62 -3.89 0.26
CA LEU A 357 0.21 -2.99 -0.54
C LEU A 357 1.71 -3.32 -0.48
N VAL A 358 2.27 -3.50 0.72
CA VAL A 358 3.73 -3.62 0.92
C VAL A 358 4.31 -4.86 0.22
N PRO A 359 3.76 -6.08 0.39
CA PRO A 359 4.27 -7.28 -0.31
C PRO A 359 4.14 -7.21 -1.83
N ARG A 360 3.18 -6.44 -2.35
CA ARG A 360 2.95 -6.34 -3.80
C ARG A 360 3.96 -5.41 -4.47
N TYR A 361 4.32 -4.31 -3.84
CA TYR A 361 5.19 -3.31 -4.46
C TYR A 361 6.67 -3.46 -4.07
N LEU A 362 7.03 -3.50 -2.78
CA LEU A 362 8.45 -3.46 -2.42
C LEU A 362 9.22 -4.70 -2.91
N PRO A 363 8.76 -5.96 -2.71
CA PRO A 363 9.46 -7.13 -3.19
C PRO A 363 9.57 -7.18 -4.73
N ARG A 364 8.50 -6.81 -5.45
CA ARG A 364 8.44 -6.81 -6.93
C ARG A 364 9.44 -5.83 -7.56
N TYR A 365 9.69 -4.69 -6.92
CA TYR A 365 10.69 -3.75 -7.38
C TYR A 365 12.13 -4.05 -6.91
N GLY A 366 12.35 -5.13 -6.15
CA GLY A 366 13.67 -5.43 -5.60
C GLY A 366 14.02 -4.66 -4.32
N MET A 367 13.04 -3.98 -3.73
CA MET A 367 13.22 -2.95 -2.71
C MET A 367 12.97 -3.45 -1.27
N ALA A 368 12.43 -4.64 -1.09
CA ALA A 368 12.39 -5.29 0.23
C ALA A 368 12.98 -6.70 0.19
N PRO A 369 13.45 -7.24 1.33
CA PRO A 369 13.83 -8.65 1.46
C PRO A 369 12.68 -9.61 1.13
N GLN A 370 12.99 -10.84 0.72
CA GLN A 370 11.96 -11.85 0.40
C GLN A 370 11.03 -12.17 1.59
N TRP A 371 11.53 -12.07 2.83
CA TRP A 371 10.69 -12.27 4.03
C TRP A 371 9.58 -11.22 4.14
N ALA A 372 9.70 -10.05 3.50
CA ALA A 372 8.65 -9.04 3.45
C ALA A 372 7.46 -9.48 2.58
N ARG A 373 7.52 -10.65 1.93
CA ARG A 373 6.34 -11.32 1.36
C ARG A 373 5.53 -12.08 2.40
N ALA A 374 6.11 -12.40 3.57
CA ALA A 374 5.41 -13.10 4.64
C ALA A 374 4.62 -12.11 5.51
N VAL A 375 3.41 -12.53 5.91
CA VAL A 375 2.46 -11.69 6.67
C VAL A 375 2.95 -11.44 8.10
N ARG A 376 3.34 -12.48 8.82
CA ARG A 376 3.66 -12.41 10.26
C ARG A 376 4.83 -11.47 10.58
N PRO A 377 5.95 -11.50 9.84
CA PRO A 377 7.04 -10.56 10.08
C PRO A 377 6.62 -9.11 9.83
N LEU A 378 5.81 -8.86 8.80
CA LEU A 378 5.29 -7.52 8.53
C LEU A 378 4.37 -7.02 9.64
N VAL A 379 3.48 -7.86 10.17
CA VAL A 379 2.65 -7.50 11.34
C VAL A 379 3.52 -7.05 12.50
N LEU A 380 4.60 -7.76 12.82
CA LEU A 380 5.52 -7.39 13.89
C LEU A 380 6.24 -6.06 13.62
N VAL A 381 6.68 -5.83 12.37
CA VAL A 381 7.32 -4.56 11.97
C VAL A 381 6.34 -3.40 12.10
N PHE A 382 5.13 -3.52 11.55
CA PHE A 382 4.11 -2.47 11.66
C PHE A 382 3.69 -2.23 13.09
N THR A 383 3.57 -3.28 13.92
CA THR A 383 3.29 -3.14 15.36
C THR A 383 4.40 -2.38 16.07
N GLY A 384 5.67 -2.69 15.77
CA GLY A 384 6.81 -1.96 16.33
C GLY A 384 6.82 -0.49 15.93
N ILE A 385 6.51 -0.18 14.66
CA ILE A 385 6.36 1.20 14.19
C ILE A 385 5.17 1.89 14.87
N ALA A 386 4.03 1.20 15.04
CA ALA A 386 2.87 1.72 15.74
C ALA A 386 3.23 2.11 17.18
N PHE A 387 3.96 1.26 17.91
CA PHE A 387 4.42 1.58 19.27
C PHE A 387 5.30 2.82 19.31
N VAL A 388 6.24 2.96 18.37
CA VAL A 388 7.10 4.14 18.28
C VAL A 388 6.27 5.41 18.05
N ILE A 389 5.28 5.36 17.16
CA ILE A 389 4.38 6.49 16.89
C ILE A 389 3.53 6.81 18.11
N THR A 390 2.92 5.81 18.74
CA THR A 390 2.12 5.99 19.96
C THR A 390 2.93 6.65 21.07
N ILE A 391 4.18 6.25 21.27
CA ILE A 391 5.06 6.89 22.27
C ILE A 391 5.44 8.31 21.84
N ALA A 392 5.81 8.52 20.57
CA ALA A 392 6.25 9.81 20.06
C ALA A 392 5.15 10.88 20.08
N PHE A 393 3.88 10.47 19.95
CA PHE A 393 2.71 11.34 20.02
C PHE A 393 1.99 11.26 21.37
N GLU A 394 2.57 10.60 22.38
CA GLU A 394 1.98 10.46 23.73
C GLU A 394 0.56 9.88 23.74
N ALA A 395 0.26 9.04 22.75
CA ALA A 395 -1.07 8.50 22.47
C ALA A 395 -2.15 9.59 22.31
N ASP A 396 -1.78 10.77 21.83
CA ASP A 396 -2.72 11.88 21.63
C ASP A 396 -3.35 11.87 20.24
N VAL A 397 -4.68 12.00 20.19
CA VAL A 397 -5.48 11.96 18.96
C VAL A 397 -5.32 13.25 18.15
N ASP A 398 -5.36 14.40 18.82
CA ASP A 398 -5.27 15.72 18.18
C ASP A 398 -3.90 15.95 17.55
N ALA A 399 -2.84 15.52 18.25
CA ALA A 399 -1.47 15.60 17.76
C ALA A 399 -1.22 14.73 16.51
N GLN A 400 -1.96 13.62 16.37
CA GLN A 400 -1.86 12.70 15.23
C GLN A 400 -2.77 13.10 14.05
N GLY A 401 -3.88 13.80 14.32
CA GLY A 401 -4.93 14.09 13.34
C GLY A 401 -4.43 14.80 12.07
N GLY A 402 -3.47 15.73 12.20
CA GLY A 402 -2.87 16.41 11.05
C GLY A 402 -2.13 15.47 10.09
N ALA A 403 -1.32 14.55 10.64
CA ALA A 403 -0.59 13.57 9.85
C ALA A 403 -1.49 12.56 9.15
N TYR A 404 -2.53 12.10 9.85
CA TYR A 404 -3.55 11.25 9.27
C TYR A 404 -4.30 11.94 8.12
N ALA A 405 -4.78 13.18 8.32
CA ALA A 405 -5.46 13.96 7.29
C ALA A 405 -4.59 14.17 6.03
N THR A 406 -3.29 14.44 6.20
CA THR A 406 -2.35 14.55 5.07
C THR A 406 -2.24 13.24 4.29
N GLY A 407 -2.13 12.10 4.98
CA GLY A 407 -2.07 10.78 4.33
C GLY A 407 -3.29 10.51 3.45
N VAL A 408 -4.49 10.62 4.03
CA VAL A 408 -5.77 10.43 3.34
C VAL A 408 -5.92 11.35 2.13
N LEU A 409 -5.70 12.66 2.31
CA LEU A 409 -5.90 13.65 1.25
C LEU A 409 -4.96 13.45 0.07
N VAL A 410 -3.70 13.08 0.31
CA VAL A 410 -2.74 12.81 -0.77
C VAL A 410 -3.14 11.56 -1.57
N LEU A 411 -3.64 10.51 -0.92
CA LEU A 411 -4.10 9.29 -1.60
C LEU A 411 -5.34 9.54 -2.45
N ILE A 412 -6.33 10.28 -1.93
CA ILE A 412 -7.54 10.63 -2.68
C ILE A 412 -7.22 11.58 -3.82
N THR A 413 -6.29 12.52 -3.63
CA THR A 413 -5.81 13.41 -4.68
C THR A 413 -5.09 12.62 -5.78
N SER A 414 -4.21 11.69 -5.39
CA SER A 414 -3.56 10.73 -6.30
C SER A 414 -4.60 9.93 -7.11
N ALA A 415 -5.62 9.40 -6.45
CA ALA A 415 -6.72 8.68 -7.10
C ALA A 415 -7.49 9.55 -8.10
N SER A 416 -7.80 10.78 -7.73
CA SER A 416 -8.51 11.73 -8.58
C SER A 416 -7.70 12.06 -9.83
N VAL A 417 -6.41 12.38 -9.68
CA VAL A 417 -5.48 12.62 -10.79
C VAL A 417 -5.37 11.39 -11.70
N ALA A 418 -5.22 10.19 -11.13
CA ALA A 418 -5.11 8.94 -11.87
C ALA A 418 -6.35 8.70 -12.75
N VAL A 419 -7.54 8.93 -12.19
CA VAL A 419 -8.81 8.78 -12.88
C VAL A 419 -8.99 9.84 -13.97
N THR A 420 -8.61 11.10 -13.72
CA THR A 420 -8.62 12.17 -14.73
C THR A 420 -7.74 11.78 -15.93
N ILE A 421 -6.50 11.34 -15.68
CA ILE A 421 -5.56 10.93 -16.73
C ILE A 421 -6.10 9.71 -17.50
N SER A 422 -6.68 8.73 -16.82
CA SER A 422 -7.28 7.57 -17.48
C SER A 422 -8.45 7.97 -18.39
N ALA A 423 -9.32 8.89 -17.94
CA ALA A 423 -10.41 9.43 -18.75
C ALA A 423 -9.89 10.18 -19.99
N MET A 424 -8.79 10.94 -19.84
CA MET A 424 -8.10 11.63 -20.94
C MET A 424 -7.55 10.63 -21.97
N LYS A 425 -6.83 9.60 -21.52
CA LYS A 425 -6.29 8.54 -22.40
C LYS A 425 -7.39 7.82 -23.20
N ARG A 426 -8.58 7.66 -22.60
CA ARG A 426 -9.75 7.04 -23.24
C ARG A 426 -10.65 8.03 -24.00
N ARG A 427 -10.26 9.30 -24.11
CA ARG A 427 -10.97 10.38 -24.83
C ARG A 427 -12.43 10.59 -24.38
N GLN A 428 -12.73 10.38 -23.09
CA GLN A 428 -14.09 10.49 -22.53
C GLN A 428 -14.44 11.94 -22.16
N ARG A 429 -14.79 12.79 -23.14
CA ARG A 429 -14.92 14.26 -22.97
C ARG A 429 -15.74 14.72 -21.75
N THR A 430 -16.91 14.13 -21.52
CA THR A 430 -17.77 14.50 -20.37
C THR A 430 -17.16 14.09 -19.03
N ALA A 431 -16.59 12.88 -18.96
CA ALA A 431 -15.92 12.37 -17.77
C ALA A 431 -14.63 13.14 -17.46
N ILE A 432 -13.90 13.60 -18.48
CA ILE A 432 -12.70 14.43 -18.32
C ILE A 432 -13.05 15.71 -17.57
N PHE A 433 -14.10 16.43 -17.97
CA PHE A 433 -14.51 17.66 -17.29
C PHE A 433 -14.89 17.39 -15.83
N GLY A 434 -15.77 16.39 -15.59
CA GLY A 434 -16.20 16.04 -14.23
C GLY A 434 -15.02 15.66 -13.32
N PHE A 435 -14.14 14.76 -13.78
CA PHE A 435 -12.97 14.36 -13.00
C PHE A 435 -11.92 15.46 -12.87
N ALA A 436 -11.77 16.36 -13.84
CA ALA A 436 -10.85 17.49 -13.72
C ALA A 436 -11.29 18.46 -12.62
N VAL A 437 -12.60 18.74 -12.52
CA VAL A 437 -13.15 19.57 -11.43
C VAL A 437 -12.91 18.91 -10.07
N ILE A 438 -13.19 17.61 -9.94
CA ILE A 438 -12.96 16.86 -8.70
C ILE A 438 -11.48 16.89 -8.31
N THR A 439 -10.58 16.66 -9.28
CA THR A 439 -9.13 16.73 -9.08
C THR A 439 -8.70 18.12 -8.61
N LEU A 440 -9.22 19.19 -9.21
CA LEU A 440 -8.91 20.57 -8.78
C LEU A 440 -9.30 20.79 -7.30
N VAL A 441 -10.49 20.33 -6.89
CA VAL A 441 -10.98 20.46 -5.51
C VAL A 441 -10.08 19.70 -4.51
N PHE A 442 -9.70 18.46 -4.82
CA PHE A 442 -8.84 17.68 -3.93
C PHE A 442 -7.39 18.20 -3.90
N VAL A 443 -6.86 18.67 -5.03
CA VAL A 443 -5.55 19.36 -5.07
C VAL A 443 -5.57 20.61 -4.20
N TYR A 444 -6.60 21.45 -4.36
CA TYR A 444 -6.78 22.65 -3.53
C TYR A 444 -6.86 22.30 -2.04
N THR A 445 -7.70 21.33 -1.68
CA THR A 445 -7.85 20.89 -0.28
C THR A 445 -6.54 20.36 0.29
N THR A 446 -5.81 19.56 -0.49
CA THR A 446 -4.52 18.99 -0.05
C THR A 446 -3.49 20.10 0.18
N ILE A 447 -3.42 21.10 -0.69
CA ILE A 447 -2.54 22.26 -0.51
C ILE A 447 -2.94 23.05 0.75
N LEU A 448 -4.23 23.30 0.95
CA LEU A 448 -4.72 24.01 2.12
C LEU A 448 -4.39 23.26 3.42
N ASN A 449 -4.61 21.94 3.45
CA ASN A 449 -4.24 21.10 4.58
C ASN A 449 -2.74 21.12 4.85
N ILE A 450 -1.91 21.08 3.80
CA ILE A 450 -0.45 21.16 3.92
C ILE A 450 0.01 22.47 4.55
N ILE A 451 -0.64 23.59 4.20
CA ILE A 451 -0.33 24.91 4.75
C ILE A 451 -0.81 25.02 6.20
N GLU A 452 -2.01 24.51 6.50
CA GLU A 452 -2.61 24.59 7.85
C GLU A 452 -1.97 23.61 8.84
N ARG A 453 -1.56 22.43 8.37
CA ARG A 453 -1.06 21.29 9.17
C ARG A 453 0.29 20.78 8.62
N PRO A 454 1.37 21.60 8.65
CA PRO A 454 2.67 21.24 8.08
C PRO A 454 3.33 20.04 8.77
N GLU A 455 2.94 19.73 10.01
CA GLU A 455 3.37 18.54 10.75
C GLU A 455 3.05 17.25 9.99
N GLY A 456 1.95 17.20 9.23
CA GLY A 456 1.58 16.00 8.49
C GLY A 456 2.57 15.66 7.37
N ILE A 457 3.12 16.67 6.69
CA ILE A 457 4.24 16.44 5.74
C ILE A 457 5.49 15.97 6.46
N ARG A 458 5.80 16.49 7.65
CA ARG A 458 7.00 16.10 8.39
C ARG A 458 6.96 14.60 8.71
N VAL A 459 5.82 14.11 9.20
CA VAL A 459 5.61 12.69 9.48
C VAL A 459 5.68 11.87 8.19
N ALA A 460 4.96 12.29 7.14
CA ALA A 460 4.99 11.60 5.86
C ALA A 460 6.39 11.54 5.24
N GLY A 461 7.16 12.62 5.39
CA GLY A 461 8.56 12.72 4.97
C GLY A 461 9.47 11.70 5.65
N LEU A 462 9.26 11.43 6.95
CA LEU A 462 10.00 10.38 7.68
C LEU A 462 9.67 8.98 7.13
N PHE A 463 8.39 8.69 6.85
CA PHE A 463 7.99 7.43 6.22
C PHE A 463 8.57 7.28 4.82
N ILE A 464 8.46 8.32 3.99
CA ILE A 464 9.01 8.34 2.63
C ILE A 464 10.52 8.11 2.67
N LEU A 465 11.23 8.86 3.52
CA LEU A 465 12.68 8.71 3.67
C LEU A 465 13.05 7.32 4.18
N GLY A 466 12.35 6.80 5.18
CA GLY A 466 12.57 5.45 5.71
C GLY A 466 12.37 4.37 4.65
N ILE A 467 11.29 4.45 3.87
CA ILE A 467 11.03 3.54 2.75
C ILE A 467 12.11 3.68 1.68
N LEU A 468 12.50 4.90 1.30
CA LEU A 468 13.54 5.14 0.29
C LEU A 468 14.90 4.58 0.74
N LEU A 469 15.29 4.83 1.99
CA LEU A 469 16.55 4.32 2.57
C LEU A 469 16.54 2.80 2.65
N LEU A 470 15.48 2.20 3.20
CA LEU A 470 15.35 0.74 3.29
C LEU A 470 15.34 0.11 1.88
N SER A 471 14.66 0.75 0.93
CA SER A 471 14.63 0.34 -0.47
C SER A 471 16.02 0.39 -1.11
N ALA A 472 16.78 1.46 -0.87
CA ALA A 472 18.15 1.61 -1.37
C ALA A 472 19.09 0.55 -0.78
N VAL A 473 19.04 0.35 0.55
CA VAL A 473 19.85 -0.66 1.25
C VAL A 473 19.50 -2.06 0.75
N SER A 474 18.21 -2.42 0.69
CA SER A 474 17.76 -3.71 0.16
C SER A 474 18.21 -3.91 -1.29
N ARG A 475 18.11 -2.88 -2.14
CA ARG A 475 18.53 -2.94 -3.54
C ARG A 475 20.03 -3.23 -3.68
N ILE A 476 20.87 -2.65 -2.82
CA ILE A 476 22.32 -2.92 -2.82
C ILE A 476 22.59 -4.40 -2.54
N PHE A 477 22.00 -4.96 -1.48
CA PHE A 477 22.20 -6.37 -1.12
C PHE A 477 21.64 -7.34 -2.16
N ARG A 478 20.46 -7.05 -2.69
CA ARG A 478 19.77 -7.89 -3.69
C ARG A 478 20.36 -7.78 -5.10
N SER A 479 21.14 -6.74 -5.40
CA SER A 479 21.78 -6.60 -6.72
C SER A 479 22.67 -7.78 -7.10
N PHE A 480 23.17 -8.52 -6.10
CA PHE A 480 24.03 -9.69 -6.25
C PHE A 480 23.32 -11.05 -6.17
N GLN A 481 21.99 -11.09 -6.09
CA GLN A 481 21.20 -12.33 -6.10
C GLN A 481 20.69 -12.63 -7.51
N ILE A 482 20.69 -13.91 -7.91
CA ILE A 482 20.15 -14.34 -9.22
C ILE A 482 18.66 -14.01 -9.30
N ARG A 483 18.28 -13.35 -10.39
CA ARG A 483 16.95 -12.77 -10.62
C ARG A 483 16.03 -13.61 -11.51
N ALA A 484 16.57 -14.60 -12.20
CA ALA A 484 15.80 -15.41 -13.13
C ALA A 484 15.06 -16.51 -12.37
N THR A 485 13.73 -16.44 -12.35
CA THR A 485 12.87 -17.49 -11.79
C THR A 485 12.86 -18.72 -12.69
N LYS A 486 12.95 -18.50 -14.01
CA LYS A 486 13.06 -19.55 -15.03
C LYS A 486 13.86 -19.05 -16.23
N VAL A 487 14.80 -19.87 -16.70
CA VAL A 487 15.52 -19.64 -17.95
C VAL A 487 15.09 -20.71 -18.96
N THR A 488 14.48 -20.29 -20.06
CA THR A 488 14.07 -21.17 -21.15
C THR A 488 14.89 -20.88 -22.40
N PHE A 489 15.39 -21.93 -23.02
CA PHE A 489 16.07 -21.84 -24.31
C PHE A 489 15.09 -22.23 -25.41
N ASP A 490 15.07 -21.48 -26.51
CA ASP A 490 14.41 -21.95 -27.72
C ASP A 490 15.15 -23.16 -28.33
N ALA A 491 14.53 -23.82 -29.30
CA ALA A 491 15.09 -25.02 -29.90
C ALA A 491 16.50 -24.80 -30.50
N LYS A 492 16.78 -23.60 -31.01
CA LYS A 492 18.03 -23.27 -31.72
C LYS A 492 19.15 -22.87 -30.75
N ALA A 493 18.83 -22.18 -29.67
CA ALA A 493 19.72 -21.91 -28.56
C ALA A 493 20.17 -23.23 -27.93
N LEU A 494 19.21 -24.12 -27.67
CA LEU A 494 19.46 -25.44 -27.13
C LEU A 494 20.36 -26.27 -28.07
N GLU A 495 20.12 -26.22 -29.39
CA GLU A 495 20.97 -26.87 -30.40
C GLU A 495 22.43 -26.37 -30.32
N PHE A 496 22.66 -25.06 -30.21
CA PHE A 496 24.02 -24.51 -30.11
C PHE A 496 24.74 -24.97 -28.85
N ILE A 497 24.04 -24.91 -27.72
CA ILE A 497 24.57 -25.25 -26.40
C ILE A 497 24.89 -26.75 -26.32
N GLN A 498 23.96 -27.62 -26.73
CA GLN A 498 24.15 -29.07 -26.69
C GLN A 498 25.25 -29.55 -27.64
N ASN A 499 25.36 -28.96 -28.84
CA ASN A 499 26.41 -29.32 -29.78
C ASN A 499 27.81 -29.00 -29.24
N ASP A 500 27.99 -27.88 -28.55
CA ASP A 500 29.27 -27.52 -27.94
C ASP A 500 29.54 -28.35 -26.67
N ALA A 501 28.50 -28.63 -25.88
CA ALA A 501 28.61 -29.49 -24.71
C ALA A 501 29.05 -30.93 -25.05
N ARG A 502 28.58 -31.49 -26.17
CA ARG A 502 29.05 -32.79 -26.69
C ARG A 502 30.54 -32.81 -27.00
N ASN A 503 31.12 -31.65 -27.32
CA ASN A 503 32.57 -31.49 -27.53
C ASN A 503 33.33 -31.15 -26.23
N GLY A 504 32.68 -31.30 -25.08
CA GLY A 504 33.27 -31.16 -23.74
C GLY A 504 33.47 -29.72 -23.26
N THR A 505 33.18 -28.70 -24.08
CA THR A 505 33.41 -27.30 -23.69
C THR A 505 32.41 -26.33 -24.33
N VAL A 506 31.72 -25.54 -23.50
CA VAL A 506 30.86 -24.44 -23.95
C VAL A 506 31.58 -23.11 -23.69
N ARG A 507 31.79 -22.32 -24.75
CA ARG A 507 32.47 -21.01 -24.69
C ARG A 507 31.50 -19.91 -25.10
N ILE A 508 31.18 -19.03 -24.15
CA ILE A 508 30.27 -17.92 -24.35
C ILE A 508 31.07 -16.61 -24.30
N VAL A 509 30.91 -15.75 -25.30
CA VAL A 509 31.53 -14.42 -25.33
C VAL A 509 30.46 -13.38 -25.10
N ALA A 510 30.57 -12.60 -24.03
CA ALA A 510 29.66 -11.49 -23.80
C ALA A 510 29.87 -10.42 -24.87
N HIS A 511 28.79 -9.96 -25.49
CA HIS A 511 28.85 -8.97 -26.56
C HIS A 511 27.73 -7.96 -26.43
N GLU A 512 28.12 -6.69 -26.37
CA GLU A 512 27.24 -5.54 -26.45
C GLU A 512 27.18 -5.08 -27.92
N SER A 513 25.97 -4.92 -28.46
CA SER A 513 25.78 -4.57 -29.87
C SER A 513 25.69 -3.05 -30.03
N HIS A 514 26.67 -2.45 -30.70
CA HIS A 514 26.73 -1.02 -31.01
C HIS A 514 26.20 -0.68 -32.42
N GLY A 515 25.68 -1.66 -33.15
CA GLY A 515 25.07 -1.47 -34.47
C GLY A 515 26.08 -1.47 -35.63
N GLY A 516 27.32 -1.89 -35.40
CA GLY A 516 28.42 -1.94 -36.36
C GLY A 516 28.33 -3.08 -37.39
N GLY A 517 27.21 -3.81 -37.45
CA GLY A 517 26.98 -4.84 -38.46
C GLY A 517 27.92 -6.03 -38.33
N ARG A 518 28.57 -6.45 -39.43
CA ARG A 518 29.42 -7.66 -39.47
C ARG A 518 30.81 -7.45 -38.86
N HIS A 519 31.41 -6.27 -39.05
CA HIS A 519 32.77 -5.98 -38.59
C HIS A 519 32.88 -6.08 -37.06
N GLU A 520 31.84 -5.63 -36.35
CA GLU A 520 31.77 -5.70 -34.89
C GLU A 520 31.97 -7.14 -34.34
N TYR A 521 31.37 -8.14 -34.98
CA TYR A 521 31.55 -9.56 -34.58
C TYR A 521 32.92 -10.10 -34.98
N GLN A 522 33.47 -9.63 -36.10
CA GLN A 522 34.79 -10.04 -36.58
C GLN A 522 35.87 -9.54 -35.63
N ASP A 523 35.83 -8.25 -35.30
CA ASP A 523 36.78 -7.58 -34.42
C ASP A 523 36.71 -8.18 -33.01
N LYS A 524 35.49 -8.31 -32.45
CA LYS A 524 35.29 -8.93 -31.14
C LYS A 524 35.78 -10.38 -31.10
N ASN A 525 35.49 -11.20 -32.11
CA ASN A 525 35.99 -12.57 -32.19
C ASN A 525 37.52 -12.62 -32.33
N ALA A 526 38.13 -11.70 -33.08
CA ALA A 526 39.57 -11.63 -33.26
C ALA A 526 40.28 -11.20 -31.97
N ALA A 527 39.77 -10.18 -31.29
CA ALA A 527 40.28 -9.68 -30.02
C ALA A 527 40.24 -10.77 -28.94
N GLU A 528 39.08 -11.38 -28.70
CA GLU A 528 38.92 -12.42 -27.67
C GLU A 528 39.78 -13.65 -27.94
N ARG A 529 39.95 -14.05 -29.21
CA ARG A 529 40.87 -15.14 -29.56
C ARG A 529 42.33 -14.78 -29.30
N ARG A 530 42.71 -13.53 -29.53
CA ARG A 530 44.08 -13.04 -29.32
C ARG A 530 44.41 -12.90 -27.84
N PHE A 531 43.56 -12.25 -27.07
CA PHE A 531 43.85 -11.89 -25.67
C PHE A 531 43.47 -13.01 -24.69
N SER A 532 42.33 -13.68 -24.91
CA SER A 532 41.85 -14.78 -24.05
C SER A 532 42.36 -16.16 -24.50
N HIS A 533 43.27 -16.21 -25.48
CA HIS A 533 43.92 -17.43 -25.99
C HIS A 533 42.95 -18.54 -26.44
N ILE A 534 41.79 -18.16 -27.01
CA ILE A 534 40.79 -19.13 -27.48
C ILE A 534 41.30 -19.83 -28.75
N PRO A 535 41.41 -21.19 -28.78
CA PRO A 535 41.96 -21.91 -29.93
C PRO A 535 41.18 -21.66 -31.22
N ARG A 536 41.87 -21.48 -32.35
CA ARG A 536 41.27 -21.12 -33.66
C ARG A 536 40.14 -22.06 -34.11
N VAL A 537 40.28 -23.36 -33.82
CA VAL A 537 39.29 -24.39 -34.15
C VAL A 537 38.11 -24.46 -33.17
N SER A 538 38.24 -23.87 -31.97
CA SER A 538 37.15 -23.85 -30.99
C SER A 538 36.02 -22.97 -31.47
N ARG A 539 34.79 -23.46 -31.33
CA ARG A 539 33.59 -22.69 -31.64
C ARG A 539 33.23 -21.81 -30.44
N ILE A 540 32.73 -20.62 -30.70
CA ILE A 540 32.25 -19.67 -29.68
C ILE A 540 30.78 -19.33 -29.91
N ILE A 541 30.08 -18.96 -28.86
CA ILE A 541 28.70 -18.48 -28.90
C ILE A 541 28.70 -17.06 -28.33
N PHE A 542 28.21 -16.09 -29.08
CA PHE A 542 28.02 -14.74 -28.55
C PHE A 542 26.76 -14.69 -27.69
N LEU A 543 26.81 -14.02 -26.54
CA LEU A 543 25.65 -13.75 -25.71
C LEU A 543 25.37 -12.25 -25.71
N GLN A 544 24.18 -11.89 -26.20
CA GLN A 544 23.67 -10.53 -26.26
C GLN A 544 22.49 -10.38 -25.31
N VAL A 545 22.67 -9.55 -24.31
CA VAL A 545 21.58 -9.11 -23.44
C VAL A 545 21.12 -7.75 -23.94
N HIS A 546 19.92 -7.69 -24.49
CA HIS A 546 19.29 -6.44 -24.89
C HIS A 546 18.60 -5.83 -23.67
N PRO A 547 19.04 -4.65 -23.21
CA PRO A 547 18.41 -3.98 -22.08
C PRO A 547 16.92 -3.72 -22.37
N THR A 548 16.05 -4.13 -21.46
CA THR A 548 14.62 -3.79 -21.48
C THR A 548 14.28 -2.80 -20.38
N ASP A 549 13.20 -2.04 -20.59
CA ASP A 549 12.66 -1.08 -19.59
C ASP A 549 11.86 -1.78 -18.48
N SER A 550 12.00 -3.10 -18.36
CA SER A 550 11.22 -3.88 -17.40
C SER A 550 11.74 -3.58 -15.99
N SER A 551 10.88 -2.94 -15.24
CA SER A 551 11.11 -2.51 -13.87
C SER A 551 10.96 -3.64 -12.85
N GLU A 552 10.59 -4.84 -13.30
CA GLU A 552 10.36 -6.03 -12.47
C GLU A 552 11.68 -6.67 -12.04
N PHE A 553 11.73 -7.07 -10.76
CA PHE A 553 12.92 -7.70 -10.20
C PHE A 553 13.07 -9.18 -10.59
N GLU A 554 11.98 -9.85 -10.93
CA GLU A 554 11.93 -11.25 -11.38
C GLU A 554 11.48 -11.28 -12.83
N GLU A 555 12.26 -11.90 -13.71
CA GLU A 555 11.93 -12.03 -15.14
C GLU A 555 12.10 -13.49 -15.56
N ASP A 556 11.13 -14.01 -16.32
CA ASP A 556 11.30 -15.24 -17.07
C ASP A 556 12.15 -14.93 -18.31
N LEU A 557 13.33 -15.55 -18.39
CA LEU A 557 14.29 -15.29 -19.45
C LEU A 557 14.06 -16.28 -20.60
N LEU A 558 13.57 -15.79 -21.72
CA LEU A 558 13.55 -16.52 -22.99
C LEU A 558 14.84 -16.21 -23.76
N VAL A 559 15.68 -17.22 -23.94
CA VAL A 559 16.95 -17.14 -24.67
C VAL A 559 16.74 -17.69 -26.07
N GLU A 560 16.91 -16.83 -27.08
CA GLU A 560 16.71 -17.16 -28.48
C GLU A 560 18.03 -17.41 -29.21
N GLY A 561 18.10 -18.51 -29.97
CA GLY A 561 19.25 -18.85 -30.79
C GLY A 561 19.17 -18.24 -32.18
N ARG A 562 20.06 -17.30 -32.51
CA ARG A 562 20.11 -16.63 -33.83
C ARG A 562 21.46 -16.87 -34.51
N LYS A 563 21.45 -17.02 -35.84
CA LYS A 563 22.69 -16.94 -36.65
C LYS A 563 22.74 -15.55 -37.28
N ARG A 564 23.76 -14.75 -36.96
CA ARG A 564 23.90 -13.39 -37.47
C ARG A 564 25.28 -13.21 -38.08
N TYR A 565 25.35 -12.83 -39.36
CA TYR A 565 26.60 -12.68 -40.12
C TYR A 565 27.55 -13.89 -40.07
N GLY A 566 27.01 -15.11 -39.95
CA GLY A 566 27.78 -16.35 -39.82
C GLY A 566 28.15 -16.75 -38.39
N TYR A 567 27.83 -15.92 -37.39
CA TYR A 567 28.10 -16.18 -35.97
C TYR A 567 26.85 -16.72 -35.25
N ARG A 568 27.09 -17.55 -34.22
CA ARG A 568 26.04 -18.08 -33.33
C ARG A 568 25.83 -17.11 -32.18
N VAL A 569 24.60 -16.63 -32.01
CA VAL A 569 24.23 -15.62 -31.03
C VAL A 569 23.08 -16.13 -30.18
N LEU A 570 23.25 -16.12 -28.86
CA LEU A 570 22.17 -16.20 -27.90
C LEU A 570 21.70 -14.78 -27.61
N SER A 571 20.45 -14.49 -27.93
CA SER A 571 19.83 -13.18 -27.70
C SER A 571 18.79 -13.31 -26.61
N VAL A 572 18.86 -12.43 -25.62
CA VAL A 572 17.91 -12.39 -24.51
C VAL A 572 17.59 -10.93 -24.21
N LYS A 573 16.37 -10.68 -23.76
CA LYS A 573 15.91 -9.38 -23.31
C LYS A 573 15.88 -9.37 -21.79
N SER A 574 16.55 -8.42 -21.15
CA SER A 574 16.51 -8.28 -19.69
C SER A 574 16.99 -6.92 -19.19
N ALA A 575 16.48 -6.48 -18.04
CA ALA A 575 16.87 -5.24 -17.39
C ALA A 575 18.15 -5.34 -16.52
N ASN A 576 18.75 -6.53 -16.35
CA ASN A 576 19.98 -6.70 -15.58
C ASN A 576 21.00 -7.60 -16.29
N VAL A 577 22.00 -6.99 -16.93
CA VAL A 577 22.97 -7.72 -17.76
C VAL A 577 23.79 -8.74 -16.95
N PRO A 578 24.43 -8.38 -15.82
CA PRO A 578 25.28 -9.33 -15.09
C PRO A 578 24.52 -10.54 -14.52
N ASN A 579 23.34 -10.32 -13.94
CA ASN A 579 22.52 -11.42 -13.40
C ASN A 579 22.00 -12.32 -14.51
N THR A 580 21.60 -11.76 -15.64
CA THR A 580 21.10 -12.53 -16.79
C THR A 580 22.19 -13.41 -17.37
N ILE A 581 23.41 -12.89 -17.52
CA ILE A 581 24.54 -13.71 -17.96
C ILE A 581 24.83 -14.82 -16.94
N ALA A 582 24.89 -14.52 -15.65
CA ALA A 582 25.11 -15.51 -14.61
C ALA A 582 24.03 -16.62 -14.60
N ALA A 583 22.75 -16.25 -14.71
CA ALA A 583 21.63 -17.18 -14.78
C ALA A 583 21.70 -18.09 -16.00
N ILE A 584 22.03 -17.54 -17.18
CA ILE A 584 22.20 -18.32 -18.41
C ILE A 584 23.37 -19.30 -18.27
N LEU A 585 24.50 -18.88 -17.69
CA LEU A 585 25.66 -19.75 -17.49
C LEU A 585 25.36 -20.92 -16.54
N LEU A 586 24.63 -20.68 -15.46
CA LEU A 586 24.19 -21.74 -14.54
C LEU A 586 23.17 -22.66 -15.21
N GLN A 587 22.21 -22.11 -15.96
CA GLN A 587 21.24 -22.93 -16.67
C GLN A 587 21.91 -23.80 -17.76
N VAL A 588 22.90 -23.27 -18.47
CA VAL A 588 23.70 -24.05 -19.43
C VAL A 588 24.39 -25.22 -18.72
N ARG A 589 25.02 -24.97 -17.57
CA ARG A 589 25.64 -26.02 -16.75
C ARG A 589 24.61 -27.06 -16.31
N ASP A 590 23.47 -26.62 -15.79
CA ASP A 590 22.46 -27.52 -15.22
C ASP A 590 21.81 -28.40 -16.29
N GLN A 591 21.65 -27.88 -17.53
CA GLN A 591 21.09 -28.66 -18.65
C GLN A 591 22.11 -29.55 -19.35
N THR A 592 23.40 -29.19 -19.37
CA THR A 592 24.42 -29.92 -20.13
C THR A 592 25.40 -30.70 -19.27
N THR A 593 25.42 -30.48 -17.96
CA THR A 593 26.44 -30.92 -16.99
C THR A 593 27.86 -30.41 -17.25
N VAL A 594 28.07 -29.60 -18.29
CA VAL A 594 29.36 -29.01 -18.65
C VAL A 594 29.44 -27.59 -18.07
N VAL A 595 30.51 -27.29 -17.31
CA VAL A 595 30.74 -25.95 -16.76
C VAL A 595 31.16 -25.00 -17.89
N PRO A 596 30.39 -23.95 -18.22
CA PRO A 596 30.72 -23.06 -19.32
C PRO A 596 31.83 -22.07 -18.96
N ASN A 597 32.57 -21.63 -19.97
CA ASN A 597 33.53 -20.53 -19.89
C ASN A 597 32.90 -19.28 -20.51
N ALA A 598 32.88 -18.18 -19.77
CA ALA A 598 32.42 -16.90 -20.26
C ALA A 598 33.58 -15.89 -20.36
N TYR A 599 33.64 -15.17 -21.48
CA TYR A 599 34.69 -14.22 -21.81
C TYR A 599 34.12 -12.80 -21.89
N PHE A 600 34.82 -11.85 -21.27
CA PHE A 600 34.44 -10.44 -21.16
C PHE A 600 35.64 -9.54 -21.44
N GLU A 601 35.38 -8.29 -21.78
CA GLU A 601 36.38 -7.22 -21.76
C GLU A 601 36.28 -6.41 -20.47
N TRP A 602 37.41 -5.86 -20.03
CA TRP A 602 37.42 -4.87 -18.95
C TRP A 602 36.63 -3.63 -19.35
N THR A 603 35.81 -3.15 -18.43
CA THR A 603 35.12 -1.87 -18.59
C THR A 603 36.13 -0.75 -18.35
N GLU A 604 36.43 0.06 -19.36
CA GLU A 604 37.28 1.25 -19.18
C GLU A 604 36.54 2.36 -18.41
N GLY A 605 37.24 3.01 -17.47
CA GLY A 605 36.72 4.14 -16.68
C GLY A 605 36.78 3.94 -15.16
N ASN A 606 36.20 4.89 -14.40
CA ASN A 606 36.23 4.87 -12.94
C ASN A 606 35.36 3.71 -12.36
N PRO A 607 35.95 2.78 -11.56
CA PRO A 607 35.23 1.64 -11.00
C PRO A 607 33.99 2.01 -10.18
N ILE A 608 34.06 3.11 -9.42
CA ILE A 608 32.94 3.59 -8.59
C ILE A 608 31.78 4.04 -9.47
N SER A 609 32.08 4.76 -10.56
CA SER A 609 31.07 5.19 -11.53
C SER A 609 30.40 3.98 -12.21
N SER A 610 31.18 2.98 -12.60
CA SER A 610 30.67 1.74 -13.19
C SER A 610 29.80 0.93 -12.23
N MET A 611 30.13 0.92 -10.93
CA MET A 611 29.35 0.24 -9.90
C MET A 611 28.05 1.00 -9.55
N LEU A 612 28.10 2.35 -9.49
CA LEU A 612 26.92 3.21 -9.38
C LEU A 612 26.01 3.03 -10.59
N LYS A 613 26.58 2.94 -11.80
CA LYS A 613 25.83 2.67 -13.01
C LYS A 613 25.11 1.33 -12.93
N PHE A 614 25.77 0.30 -12.39
CA PHE A 614 25.11 -0.99 -12.19
C PHE A 614 23.97 -0.91 -11.17
N LEU A 615 24.19 -0.25 -10.03
CA LEU A 615 23.16 -0.13 -8.99
C LEU A 615 21.93 0.63 -9.50
N LEU A 616 22.12 1.69 -10.28
CA LEU A 616 21.06 2.56 -10.79
C LEU A 616 20.41 2.03 -12.08
N PHE A 617 21.22 1.58 -13.04
CA PHE A 617 20.81 1.26 -14.42
C PHE A 617 20.93 -0.24 -14.78
N GLY A 618 21.48 -1.09 -13.91
CA GLY A 618 21.67 -2.52 -14.20
C GLY A 618 22.79 -2.82 -15.21
N THR A 619 23.55 -1.79 -15.63
CA THR A 619 24.64 -1.85 -16.59
C THR A 619 25.91 -1.24 -16.01
N GLY A 620 27.08 -1.79 -16.34
CA GLY A 620 28.38 -1.36 -15.81
C GLY A 620 29.06 -2.44 -14.97
N ALA A 621 30.40 -2.48 -14.98
CA ALA A 621 31.22 -3.46 -14.27
C ALA A 621 30.78 -4.92 -14.51
N VAL A 622 30.37 -5.25 -15.73
CA VAL A 622 29.62 -6.48 -16.03
C VAL A 622 30.39 -7.75 -15.65
N ALA A 623 31.68 -7.82 -15.98
CA ALA A 623 32.51 -8.99 -15.71
C ALA A 623 32.66 -9.27 -14.20
N THR A 624 33.02 -8.26 -13.42
CA THR A 624 33.23 -8.38 -11.96
C THR A 624 31.94 -8.72 -11.24
N LEU A 625 30.83 -8.10 -11.65
CA LEU A 625 29.53 -8.37 -11.04
C LEU A 625 28.96 -9.73 -11.41
N THR A 626 29.13 -10.16 -12.67
CA THR A 626 28.73 -11.52 -13.10
C THR A 626 29.46 -12.56 -12.25
N ARG A 627 30.78 -12.37 -12.03
CA ARG A 627 31.57 -13.25 -11.16
C ARG A 627 31.06 -13.26 -9.72
N GLU A 628 30.73 -12.09 -9.16
CA GLU A 628 30.25 -12.00 -7.78
C GLU A 628 28.85 -12.62 -7.60
N VAL A 629 27.96 -12.46 -8.57
CA VAL A 629 26.66 -13.15 -8.61
C VAL A 629 26.85 -14.67 -8.64
N LEU A 630 27.72 -15.17 -9.54
CA LEU A 630 28.05 -16.60 -9.60
C LEU A 630 28.68 -17.12 -8.31
N ARG A 631 29.52 -16.31 -7.64
CA ARG A 631 30.14 -16.66 -6.36
C ARG A 631 29.12 -16.89 -5.25
N LYS A 632 28.10 -16.03 -5.18
CA LYS A 632 27.03 -16.16 -4.19
C LYS A 632 26.05 -17.29 -4.53
N ALA A 633 25.77 -17.49 -5.81
CA ALA A 633 24.80 -18.48 -6.25
C ALA A 633 25.32 -19.92 -6.22
N GLU A 634 26.56 -20.13 -6.65
CA GLU A 634 27.22 -21.43 -6.61
C GLU A 634 28.47 -21.34 -5.74
N PRO A 635 28.40 -21.73 -4.45
CA PRO A 635 29.54 -21.71 -3.55
C PRO A 635 30.65 -22.67 -3.98
N ASN A 636 30.33 -23.77 -4.67
CA ASN A 636 31.31 -24.77 -5.10
C ASN A 636 32.09 -24.29 -6.33
N GLU A 637 33.37 -23.98 -6.15
CA GLU A 637 34.24 -23.46 -7.21
C GLU A 637 34.34 -24.38 -8.43
N LYS A 638 34.27 -25.71 -8.25
CA LYS A 638 34.39 -26.67 -9.35
C LYS A 638 33.14 -26.73 -10.25
N GLN A 639 32.00 -26.32 -9.73
CA GLN A 639 30.73 -26.29 -10.47
C GLN A 639 30.38 -24.87 -10.92
N ARG A 640 31.16 -23.86 -10.54
CA ARG A 640 30.91 -22.47 -10.89
C ARG A 640 31.39 -22.19 -12.32
N PRO A 641 30.55 -21.59 -13.18
CA PRO A 641 31.00 -21.07 -14.48
C PRO A 641 32.24 -20.20 -14.36
N LEU A 642 33.18 -20.39 -15.29
CA LEU A 642 34.48 -19.70 -15.28
C LEU A 642 34.37 -18.37 -16.03
N ILE A 643 34.84 -17.29 -15.40
CA ILE A 643 34.84 -15.94 -15.97
C ILE A 643 36.28 -15.57 -16.35
N HIS A 644 36.49 -15.31 -17.64
CA HIS A 644 37.73 -14.79 -18.21
C HIS A 644 37.53 -13.34 -18.60
N VAL A 645 38.50 -12.48 -18.30
CA VAL A 645 38.44 -11.05 -18.63
C VAL A 645 39.72 -10.66 -19.34
N SER A 646 39.61 -10.07 -20.52
CA SER A 646 40.72 -9.55 -21.33
C SER A 646 40.76 -8.03 -21.36
#